data_AF-A0A534WMZ1-F1
#
_entry.id   AF-A0A534WMZ1-F1
#
_cell.length_a   1.000
_cell.length_b   1.000
_cell.length_c   1.000
_cell.angle_alpha   90.00
_cell.angle_beta   90.00
_cell.angle_gamma   90.00
#
_symmetry.space_group_name_H-M   'P 1'
#
loop_
_entity.id
_entity.type
_entity.pdbx_description
1 polymer ?
#
loop_
_entity_poly.entity_id
_entity_poly.type
_entity_poly.pdbx_seq_one_letter_code
_entity_poly.pdbx_strand_id
1 'polypeptide(L)'
;MRFSMQIVHLLALGTVLLPRLAGATTANDICPPGADPCVLQNFLTVTPGVSTLLDFGNRAFQIASGRRLIVNDGDTLTIMARTVTLQTGAAISGPTGTRRTGATVIIVATGDIQFQRSGGSIDLAADGAAGTARITSTGGNITADGDLIVKGTPGDGGLLTMCAGGTVTLTGTIRVSGGGDSLGGDVTVAAGGSIIASGPIIDASGGLGGGSIDLEAGVAKCPISGTSLPLTPGSALSVTATLDVSGTGGASSGGCIDLAAAGNVTTSGMIAAQGAGSSDSGGSGADLQIDAGGSIEIDKTINMFGGGPDGEGGSATLSALLDIIQNQPIAAQGIGSEGFGGVLEMDADRLLSLRAPIDAHGGTLGGGGSIDLAGGTVEAKAKIDAGGDGGVILIDSHPHELPAAAGTVTVSGDLHADGATGGGDLIEIDGCDVTVGPTGSLIASGASAENLLEASGRMTIQGGLSALPAGTNHLSYRDPTKLPVVTSRPTPSFTQMLDSTLPACRGPVVPVCGNGVLEGDEECDKGDTTSCDGCSSTCKIEACGNGRKECAEKCDDGNVVDGDGCDSNCTPTGCGNGIVTAGEACDDGNTNPDDSCDANCKVTGCGDGHIGPGEECDHGPTNGTPGDSCDAVCLLVRCGNNVLESGEECDDGNTTPCDGCAPGCRIERCGDGIPECGEACDLGSENGMPGSGCNTSCARCSLGSGADCPCAEDLDCHPLGRCAGIACVSGLCTPVPVPACDDHDACNGVETCAAGSCFPGTAPTCHDGNLCTDDTCDGASGCAYPPKTGFAAITCRLDTIDLALQQSQDSDATPKVRQKLGKLLAAMRATLGQAEAAQGNTKRATKLLRASGKSLRKLTGLIAAAAKKNQIISSLAGQLTSAAAGANTAIDTVRASLTP
;
A
#
# COMPACT_ATOMS: atom_id res chain seq x y z
N MET A 1 66.12 -51.44 -31.41
CA MET A 1 67.53 -51.01 -31.22
C MET A 1 67.49 -49.51 -30.96
N ARG A 2 68.17 -48.88 -30.00
CA ARG A 2 69.07 -49.26 -28.89
C ARG A 2 69.40 -47.92 -28.19
N PHE A 3 69.36 -47.88 -26.85
CA PHE A 3 70.17 -47.03 -25.92
C PHE A 3 69.98 -45.49 -25.99
N SER A 4 70.07 -44.68 -24.93
CA SER A 4 70.51 -44.80 -23.52
C SER A 4 69.99 -43.55 -22.76
N MET A 5 69.47 -43.63 -21.51
CA MET A 5 70.16 -43.34 -20.22
C MET A 5 70.93 -41.99 -20.19
N GLN A 6 70.94 -41.14 -19.16
CA GLN A 6 70.32 -41.03 -17.83
C GLN A 6 70.87 -39.69 -17.22
N ILE A 7 70.47 -39.35 -15.97
CA ILE A 7 70.86 -38.20 -15.10
C ILE A 7 69.75 -37.13 -15.07
N VAL A 8 68.79 -37.09 -14.13
CA VAL A 8 68.77 -37.09 -12.63
C VAL A 8 69.17 -35.75 -12.00
N HIS A 9 68.12 -35.03 -11.55
CA HIS A 9 67.98 -34.12 -10.41
C HIS A 9 68.62 -32.71 -10.45
N LEU A 10 67.75 -31.70 -10.49
CA LEU A 10 67.61 -30.77 -9.35
C LEU A 10 66.14 -30.35 -9.19
N LEU A 11 65.62 -30.56 -7.98
CA LEU A 11 64.29 -30.14 -7.55
C LEU A 11 64.19 -28.61 -7.46
N ALA A 12 63.15 -28.04 -8.06
CA ALA A 12 62.47 -26.87 -7.51
C ALA A 12 60.98 -27.21 -7.52
N LEU A 13 60.41 -27.44 -6.33
CA LEU A 13 58.95 -27.52 -6.13
C LEU A 13 58.34 -26.17 -6.53
N GLY A 14 57.94 -26.04 -7.78
CA GLY A 14 56.91 -25.11 -8.18
C GLY A 14 55.57 -25.77 -7.92
N THR A 15 55.03 -25.60 -6.71
CA THR A 15 53.59 -25.79 -6.49
C THR A 15 52.86 -24.87 -7.46
N VAL A 16 52.36 -25.43 -8.57
CA VAL A 16 51.34 -24.78 -9.38
C VAL A 16 50.12 -24.68 -8.48
N LEU A 17 49.96 -23.55 -7.80
CA LEU A 17 48.67 -23.14 -7.28
C LEU A 17 47.75 -23.06 -8.49
N LEU A 18 46.86 -24.04 -8.63
CA LEU A 18 45.61 -23.84 -9.35
C LEU A 18 44.97 -22.57 -8.74
N PRO A 19 44.65 -21.52 -9.51
CA PRO A 19 43.94 -20.39 -8.96
C PRO A 19 42.63 -20.93 -8.40
N ARG A 20 42.41 -20.75 -7.09
CA ARG A 20 41.08 -20.91 -6.52
C ARG A 20 40.16 -20.02 -7.35
N LEU A 21 39.10 -20.56 -7.94
CA LEU A 21 38.02 -19.74 -8.49
C LEU A 21 37.53 -18.85 -7.33
N ALA A 22 37.91 -17.57 -7.37
CA ALA A 22 37.41 -16.60 -6.42
C ALA A 22 35.93 -16.41 -6.74
N GLY A 23 35.06 -16.58 -5.74
CA GLY A 23 33.65 -16.25 -5.90
C GLY A 23 33.48 -14.73 -6.07
N ALA A 24 32.31 -14.28 -6.53
CA ALA A 24 32.03 -12.86 -6.57
C ALA A 24 32.04 -12.26 -5.16
N THR A 25 32.75 -11.15 -4.97
CA THR A 25 32.64 -10.29 -3.77
C THR A 25 32.14 -8.90 -4.13
N THR A 26 32.27 -8.49 -5.39
CA THR A 26 31.86 -7.19 -5.92
C THR A 26 31.23 -7.32 -7.31
N ALA A 27 30.51 -6.28 -7.76
CA ALA A 27 29.92 -6.26 -9.10
C ALA A 27 30.95 -6.39 -10.25
N ASN A 28 32.19 -5.93 -10.03
CA ASN A 28 33.25 -6.00 -11.04
C ASN A 28 33.78 -7.42 -11.27
N ASP A 29 33.50 -8.35 -10.36
CA ASP A 29 33.83 -9.77 -10.54
C ASP A 29 32.87 -10.45 -11.54
N ILE A 30 31.74 -9.81 -11.86
CA ILE A 30 30.72 -10.34 -12.78
C ILE A 30 30.93 -9.79 -14.19
N CYS A 31 31.19 -8.49 -14.32
CA CYS A 31 31.36 -7.82 -15.60
C CYS A 31 32.34 -6.64 -15.50
N PRO A 32 32.89 -6.16 -16.64
CA PRO A 32 33.78 -5.00 -16.64
C PRO A 32 33.16 -3.73 -16.03
N PRO A 33 33.98 -2.84 -15.42
CA PRO A 33 33.52 -1.53 -14.95
C PRO A 33 33.06 -0.71 -16.16
N GLY A 34 31.75 -0.45 -16.27
CA GLY A 34 31.16 0.30 -17.38
C GLY A 34 30.25 -0.51 -18.33
N ALA A 35 30.18 -1.84 -18.19
CA ALA A 35 29.19 -2.62 -18.93
C ALA A 35 27.76 -2.35 -18.40
N ASP A 36 26.85 -1.90 -19.28
CA ASP A 36 25.43 -1.65 -19.00
C ASP A 36 24.57 -2.15 -20.19
N PRO A 37 23.83 -3.28 -20.07
CA PRO A 37 23.68 -4.08 -18.87
C PRO A 37 24.95 -4.87 -18.51
N CYS A 38 25.19 -5.02 -17.22
CA CYS A 38 26.13 -5.96 -16.66
C CYS A 38 25.51 -7.37 -16.71
N VAL A 39 26.03 -8.24 -17.60
CA VAL A 39 25.43 -9.56 -17.82
C VAL A 39 26.28 -10.69 -17.22
N LEU A 40 25.70 -11.48 -16.32
CA LEU A 40 26.28 -12.73 -15.83
C LEU A 40 26.15 -13.82 -16.88
N GLN A 41 27.28 -14.18 -17.52
CA GLN A 41 27.34 -15.16 -18.62
C GLN A 41 27.66 -16.59 -18.18
N ASN A 42 28.07 -16.80 -16.92
CA ASN A 42 28.55 -18.07 -16.39
C ASN A 42 27.83 -18.46 -15.09
N PHE A 43 27.99 -19.72 -14.66
CA PHE A 43 27.63 -20.12 -13.30
C PHE A 43 28.63 -19.53 -12.33
N LEU A 44 28.15 -18.84 -11.31
CA LEU A 44 29.01 -18.14 -10.35
C LEU A 44 28.50 -18.36 -8.93
N THR A 45 29.39 -18.76 -8.03
CA THR A 45 29.12 -18.85 -6.60
C THR A 45 29.66 -17.60 -5.94
N VAL A 46 28.86 -17.00 -5.06
CA VAL A 46 29.25 -15.87 -4.23
C VAL A 46 30.33 -16.33 -3.24
N THR A 47 31.33 -15.49 -2.96
CA THR A 47 32.37 -15.87 -1.99
C THR A 47 31.74 -16.07 -0.60
N PRO A 48 32.04 -17.18 0.10
CA PRO A 48 31.50 -17.43 1.44
C PRO A 48 31.81 -16.30 2.42
N GLY A 49 30.79 -15.79 3.09
CA GLY A 49 30.89 -14.67 4.03
C GLY A 49 29.52 -14.14 4.43
N VAL A 50 29.40 -13.68 5.68
CA VAL A 50 28.11 -13.31 6.33
C VAL A 50 27.24 -12.38 5.47
N SER A 51 27.84 -11.52 4.63
CA SER A 51 27.12 -10.67 3.68
C SER A 51 27.99 -10.33 2.46
N THR A 52 27.43 -10.45 1.25
CA THR A 52 28.02 -9.97 -0.01
C THR A 52 27.14 -8.91 -0.66
N LEU A 53 27.74 -7.80 -1.07
CA LEU A 53 27.08 -6.70 -1.76
C LEU A 53 27.56 -6.60 -3.21
N LEU A 54 26.64 -6.78 -4.16
CA LEU A 54 26.82 -6.55 -5.58
C LEU A 54 26.13 -5.24 -5.96
N ASP A 55 26.89 -4.14 -5.83
CA ASP A 55 26.41 -2.80 -6.21
C ASP A 55 26.83 -2.46 -7.65
N PHE A 56 25.84 -2.38 -8.53
CA PHE A 56 25.99 -2.02 -9.94
C PHE A 56 25.81 -0.52 -10.19
N GLY A 57 25.45 0.27 -9.15
CA GLY A 57 25.07 1.67 -9.26
C GLY A 57 23.88 1.86 -10.22
N ASN A 58 23.99 2.82 -11.12
CA ASN A 58 22.96 3.11 -12.14
C ASN A 58 22.94 2.13 -13.33
N ARG A 59 23.71 1.04 -13.30
CA ARG A 59 23.76 0.07 -14.40
C ARG A 59 22.64 -0.97 -14.23
N ALA A 60 22.13 -1.48 -15.35
CA ALA A 60 21.26 -2.64 -15.37
C ALA A 60 22.06 -3.91 -15.06
N PHE A 61 21.48 -4.83 -14.30
CA PHE A 61 22.05 -6.14 -14.02
C PHE A 61 21.18 -7.23 -14.62
N GLN A 62 21.82 -8.19 -15.28
CA GLN A 62 21.11 -9.26 -15.97
C GLN A 62 21.80 -10.60 -15.74
N ILE A 63 21.02 -11.64 -15.48
CA ILE A 63 21.49 -13.03 -15.54
C ILE A 63 21.10 -13.62 -16.88
N ALA A 64 22.09 -14.04 -17.67
CA ALA A 64 21.85 -14.59 -19.00
C ALA A 64 21.05 -15.90 -18.93
N SER A 65 20.34 -16.22 -20.01
CA SER A 65 19.51 -17.43 -20.09
C SER A 65 20.26 -18.70 -19.68
N GLY A 66 19.64 -19.49 -18.79
CA GLY A 66 20.19 -20.75 -18.30
C GLY A 66 21.35 -20.63 -17.31
N ARG A 67 21.73 -19.41 -16.88
CA ARG A 67 22.85 -19.18 -15.94
C ARG A 67 22.38 -19.05 -14.50
N ARG A 68 23.28 -19.30 -13.55
CA ARG A 68 22.95 -19.28 -12.13
C ARG A 68 23.95 -18.49 -11.30
N LEU A 69 23.40 -17.68 -10.40
CA LEU A 69 24.13 -17.09 -9.29
C LEU A 69 23.82 -17.90 -8.02
N ILE A 70 24.84 -18.47 -7.40
CA ILE A 70 24.70 -19.40 -6.28
C ILE A 70 25.12 -18.71 -4.98
N VAL A 71 24.23 -18.72 -3.99
CA VAL A 71 24.45 -18.20 -2.64
C VAL A 71 24.74 -19.36 -1.68
N ASN A 72 25.72 -19.20 -0.78
CA ASN A 72 26.07 -20.27 0.17
C ASN A 72 25.07 -20.37 1.33
N ASP A 73 25.15 -21.45 2.10
CA ASP A 73 24.30 -21.70 3.28
C ASP A 73 24.40 -20.56 4.30
N GLY A 74 23.25 -19.96 4.64
CA GLY A 74 23.13 -18.88 5.62
C GLY A 74 23.75 -17.54 5.23
N ASP A 75 24.33 -17.41 4.03
CA ASP A 75 24.91 -16.16 3.55
C ASP A 75 23.81 -15.19 3.09
N THR A 76 24.11 -13.89 3.17
CA THR A 76 23.27 -12.82 2.62
C THR A 76 23.87 -12.29 1.31
N LEU A 77 23.08 -12.27 0.24
CA LEU A 77 23.40 -11.61 -1.03
C LEU A 77 22.54 -10.36 -1.18
N THR A 78 23.16 -9.19 -1.35
CA THR A 78 22.47 -7.95 -1.70
C THR A 78 22.85 -7.52 -3.12
N ILE A 79 21.86 -7.24 -3.95
CA ILE A 79 22.01 -6.72 -5.32
C ILE A 79 21.40 -5.32 -5.37
N MET A 80 22.19 -4.33 -5.79
CA MET A 80 21.72 -2.96 -6.03
C MET A 80 21.98 -2.58 -7.49
N ALA A 81 20.95 -2.21 -8.25
CA ALA A 81 21.07 -1.91 -9.68
C ALA A 81 20.00 -0.90 -10.15
N ARG A 82 20.10 -0.40 -11.39
CA ARG A 82 19.01 0.38 -12.00
C ARG A 82 17.83 -0.50 -12.38
N THR A 83 18.08 -1.62 -13.06
CA THR A 83 17.09 -2.65 -13.36
C THR A 83 17.70 -4.02 -13.12
N VAL A 84 16.87 -5.03 -12.84
CA VAL A 84 17.32 -6.41 -12.64
C VAL A 84 16.51 -7.34 -13.53
N THR A 85 17.17 -8.13 -14.37
CA THR A 85 16.51 -9.08 -15.26
C THR A 85 17.09 -10.48 -15.13
N LEU A 86 16.27 -11.45 -14.73
CA LEU A 86 16.59 -12.87 -14.81
C LEU A 86 15.96 -13.38 -16.10
N GLN A 87 16.79 -13.72 -17.09
CA GLN A 87 16.29 -14.25 -18.35
C GLN A 87 15.71 -15.67 -18.20
N THR A 88 15.05 -16.18 -19.24
CA THR A 88 14.53 -17.55 -19.29
C THR A 88 15.57 -18.58 -18.82
N GLY A 89 15.21 -19.40 -17.84
CA GLY A 89 16.08 -20.42 -17.23
C GLY A 89 17.20 -19.90 -16.32
N ALA A 90 17.30 -18.58 -16.12
CA ALA A 90 18.29 -17.99 -15.23
C ALA A 90 17.83 -18.11 -13.76
N ALA A 91 18.73 -18.42 -12.83
CA ALA A 91 18.33 -18.54 -11.43
C ALA A 91 19.28 -17.87 -10.44
N ILE A 92 18.72 -17.34 -9.35
CA ILE A 92 19.45 -17.13 -8.11
C ILE A 92 19.12 -18.32 -7.22
N SER A 93 20.12 -19.15 -6.94
CA SER A 93 19.93 -20.41 -6.23
C SER A 93 20.65 -20.37 -4.89
N GLY A 94 19.96 -20.83 -3.86
CA GLY A 94 20.53 -21.14 -2.57
C GLY A 94 21.45 -22.36 -2.63
N PRO A 95 22.01 -22.73 -1.48
CA PRO A 95 22.94 -23.85 -1.32
C PRO A 95 22.37 -25.18 -1.81
N THR A 96 23.24 -26.09 -2.27
CA THR A 96 22.89 -27.47 -2.67
C THR A 96 23.52 -28.49 -1.69
N GLY A 97 22.75 -29.43 -1.12
CA GLY A 97 23.23 -30.37 -0.07
C GLY A 97 22.12 -30.93 0.85
N THR A 98 22.46 -31.50 2.01
CA THR A 98 21.51 -31.93 3.07
C THR A 98 21.79 -31.18 4.38
N ARG A 99 20.76 -30.80 5.15
CA ARG A 99 20.84 -29.91 6.35
C ARG A 99 21.27 -28.47 6.06
N ARG A 100 20.49 -27.78 5.23
CA ARG A 100 20.79 -26.41 4.77
C ARG A 100 20.25 -25.35 5.72
N THR A 101 20.92 -24.21 5.78
CA THR A 101 20.35 -22.96 6.32
C THR A 101 20.02 -22.05 5.15
N GLY A 102 18.78 -21.58 5.07
CA GLY A 102 18.28 -20.74 4.00
C GLY A 102 19.15 -19.50 3.82
N ALA A 103 19.44 -19.20 2.56
CA ALA A 103 20.15 -17.98 2.18
C ALA A 103 19.20 -16.78 2.22
N THR A 104 19.76 -15.58 2.42
CA THR A 104 19.01 -14.33 2.28
C THR A 104 19.40 -13.64 0.98
N VAL A 105 18.42 -13.31 0.15
CA VAL A 105 18.62 -12.53 -1.08
C VAL A 105 17.84 -11.22 -0.97
N ILE A 106 18.55 -10.11 -1.13
CA ILE A 106 17.99 -8.76 -1.13
C ILE A 106 18.27 -8.16 -2.51
N ILE A 107 17.22 -7.77 -3.23
CA ILE A 107 17.31 -7.09 -4.53
C ILE A 107 16.70 -5.71 -4.36
N VAL A 108 17.48 -4.67 -4.66
CA VAL A 108 17.01 -3.28 -4.68
C VAL A 108 17.28 -2.70 -6.06
N ALA A 109 16.23 -2.26 -6.73
CA ALA A 109 16.32 -1.59 -8.02
C ALA A 109 15.61 -0.23 -8.00
N THR A 110 16.13 0.72 -8.77
CA THR A 110 15.45 2.02 -8.95
C THR A 110 14.36 1.97 -10.02
N GLY A 111 14.47 1.03 -10.97
CA GLY A 111 13.51 0.74 -12.03
C GLY A 111 13.07 -0.72 -12.01
N ASP A 112 12.66 -1.26 -13.16
CA ASP A 112 11.98 -2.55 -13.24
C ASP A 112 12.82 -3.75 -12.79
N ILE A 113 12.15 -4.71 -12.15
CA ILE A 113 12.67 -6.03 -11.83
C ILE A 113 11.84 -7.07 -12.57
N GLN A 114 12.49 -7.88 -13.41
CA GLN A 114 11.80 -8.86 -14.24
C GLN A 114 12.41 -10.26 -14.10
N PHE A 115 11.58 -11.24 -13.78
CA PHE A 115 11.90 -12.65 -13.85
C PHE A 115 11.16 -13.24 -15.06
N GLN A 116 11.89 -13.48 -16.15
CA GLN A 116 11.29 -13.86 -17.42
C GLN A 116 10.74 -15.29 -17.39
N ARG A 117 9.65 -15.48 -18.16
CA ARG A 117 8.92 -16.74 -18.29
C ARG A 117 9.84 -17.92 -18.64
N SER A 118 9.48 -19.12 -18.17
CA SER A 118 10.22 -20.39 -18.37
C SER A 118 11.59 -20.46 -17.68
N GLY A 119 11.70 -19.93 -16.46
CA GLY A 119 12.74 -20.32 -15.51
C GLY A 119 13.65 -19.23 -15.01
N GLY A 120 13.31 -17.95 -15.19
CA GLY A 120 13.86 -16.86 -14.35
C GLY A 120 13.41 -17.08 -12.91
N SER A 121 14.18 -17.77 -12.06
CA SER A 121 13.71 -18.19 -10.73
C SER A 121 14.62 -17.76 -9.59
N ILE A 122 14.01 -17.58 -8.42
CA ILE A 122 14.76 -17.51 -7.15
C ILE A 122 14.37 -18.75 -6.37
N ASP A 123 15.35 -19.61 -6.08
CA ASP A 123 15.15 -20.85 -5.33
C ASP A 123 16.10 -20.88 -4.14
N LEU A 124 15.59 -20.52 -2.96
CA LEU A 124 16.32 -20.48 -1.68
C LEU A 124 15.79 -21.55 -0.72
N ALA A 125 15.16 -22.61 -1.24
CA ALA A 125 14.61 -23.68 -0.42
C ALA A 125 15.69 -24.33 0.46
N ALA A 126 15.35 -24.63 1.71
CA ALA A 126 16.26 -25.22 2.67
C ALA A 126 15.58 -26.24 3.61
N ASP A 127 16.38 -27.16 4.15
CA ASP A 127 15.90 -28.22 5.04
C ASP A 127 15.88 -27.78 6.54
N GLY A 128 16.60 -26.71 6.88
CA GLY A 128 16.69 -26.12 8.22
C GLY A 128 15.84 -24.86 8.33
N ALA A 129 16.45 -23.72 8.67
CA ALA A 129 15.77 -22.42 8.57
C ALA A 129 15.52 -22.10 7.09
N ALA A 130 14.30 -21.68 6.73
CA ALA A 130 13.97 -21.35 5.35
C ALA A 130 14.68 -20.08 4.85
N GLY A 131 14.68 -19.92 3.53
CA GLY A 131 15.28 -18.77 2.87
C GLY A 131 14.48 -17.48 3.08
N THR A 132 15.14 -16.36 2.83
CA THR A 132 14.49 -15.04 2.81
C THR A 132 14.76 -14.36 1.49
N ALA A 133 13.72 -13.86 0.83
CA ALA A 133 13.83 -13.01 -0.35
C ALA A 133 13.18 -11.65 -0.08
N ARG A 134 13.93 -10.56 -0.24
CA ARG A 134 13.42 -9.19 -0.19
C ARG A 134 13.67 -8.53 -1.54
N ILE A 135 12.63 -8.10 -2.22
CA ILE A 135 12.69 -7.54 -3.57
C ILE A 135 12.04 -6.17 -3.55
N THR A 136 12.78 -5.13 -3.88
CA THR A 136 12.30 -3.75 -3.81
C THR A 136 12.62 -3.03 -5.11
N SER A 137 11.60 -2.51 -5.78
CA SER A 137 11.72 -1.56 -6.90
C SER A 137 11.16 -0.21 -6.45
N THR A 138 12.00 0.81 -6.28
CA THR A 138 11.53 2.09 -5.70
C THR A 138 10.70 2.94 -6.65
N GLY A 139 10.85 2.77 -7.97
CA GLY A 139 10.12 3.55 -8.98
C GLY A 139 9.71 2.76 -10.23
N GLY A 140 9.91 1.44 -10.24
CA GLY A 140 9.54 0.56 -11.35
C GLY A 140 8.52 -0.49 -10.96
N ASN A 141 8.26 -1.37 -11.91
CA ASN A 141 7.38 -2.53 -11.76
C ASN A 141 8.18 -3.75 -11.31
N ILE A 142 7.49 -4.70 -10.67
CA ILE A 142 8.04 -6.04 -10.46
C ILE A 142 7.19 -7.05 -11.24
N THR A 143 7.81 -7.76 -12.18
CA THR A 143 7.17 -8.83 -12.95
C THR A 143 7.86 -10.15 -12.67
N ALA A 144 7.18 -11.04 -11.94
CA ALA A 144 7.65 -12.37 -11.59
C ALA A 144 6.93 -13.44 -12.43
N ASP A 145 7.42 -13.73 -13.64
CA ASP A 145 6.87 -14.80 -14.49
C ASP A 145 7.46 -16.18 -14.18
N GLY A 146 8.61 -16.23 -13.52
CA GLY A 146 9.22 -17.48 -13.06
C GLY A 146 8.99 -17.72 -11.56
N ASP A 147 9.40 -18.90 -11.10
CA ASP A 147 9.07 -19.37 -9.76
C ASP A 147 9.92 -18.67 -8.67
N LEU A 148 9.26 -18.34 -7.56
CA LEU A 148 9.84 -17.79 -6.34
C LEU A 148 9.65 -18.83 -5.23
N ILE A 149 10.72 -19.54 -4.88
CA ILE A 149 10.70 -20.66 -3.95
C ILE A 149 11.61 -20.33 -2.78
N VAL A 150 11.03 -20.08 -1.61
CA VAL A 150 11.77 -19.84 -0.36
C VAL A 150 11.35 -20.79 0.77
N LYS A 151 10.67 -21.89 0.43
CA LYS A 151 10.13 -22.88 1.36
C LYS A 151 11.13 -23.53 2.33
N GLY A 152 10.63 -23.96 3.48
CA GLY A 152 11.30 -24.87 4.40
C GLY A 152 10.82 -26.30 4.23
N THR A 153 11.71 -27.29 4.16
CA THR A 153 11.29 -28.70 4.14
C THR A 153 12.37 -29.62 4.73
N PRO A 154 12.28 -30.10 5.99
CA PRO A 154 11.10 -30.09 6.86
C PRO A 154 10.89 -28.84 7.73
N GLY A 155 11.79 -27.84 7.70
CA GLY A 155 11.70 -26.66 8.57
C GLY A 155 10.54 -25.70 8.26
N ASP A 156 10.44 -24.65 9.07
CA ASP A 156 9.42 -23.60 8.98
C ASP A 156 9.49 -22.88 7.64
N GLY A 157 8.36 -22.30 7.21
CA GLY A 157 8.27 -21.58 5.95
C GLY A 157 9.21 -20.37 5.85
N GLY A 158 9.45 -19.95 4.62
CA GLY A 158 10.34 -18.82 4.31
C GLY A 158 9.64 -17.48 4.38
N LEU A 159 10.43 -16.42 4.19
CA LEU A 159 9.94 -15.04 4.12
C LEU A 159 10.15 -14.49 2.71
N LEU A 160 9.07 -14.02 2.08
CA LEU A 160 9.09 -13.28 0.83
C LEU A 160 8.49 -11.89 1.05
N THR A 161 9.27 -10.84 0.83
CA THR A 161 8.78 -9.46 0.83
C THR A 161 9.04 -8.81 -0.52
N MET A 162 8.01 -8.25 -1.15
CA MET A 162 8.09 -7.54 -2.41
C MET A 162 7.49 -6.14 -2.25
N CYS A 163 8.15 -5.12 -2.78
CA CYS A 163 7.62 -3.76 -2.81
C CYS A 163 7.96 -3.08 -4.13
N ALA A 164 6.98 -2.61 -4.87
CA ALA A 164 7.17 -1.85 -6.11
C ALA A 164 6.54 -0.46 -6.00
N GLY A 165 7.23 0.58 -6.50
CA GLY A 165 6.61 1.89 -6.71
C GLY A 165 5.54 1.87 -7.81
N GLY A 166 5.67 0.95 -8.78
CA GLY A 166 4.67 0.70 -9.82
C GLY A 166 3.80 -0.53 -9.52
N THR A 167 3.44 -1.26 -10.58
CA THR A 167 2.61 -2.47 -10.55
C THR A 167 3.43 -3.70 -10.19
N VAL A 168 2.84 -4.63 -9.42
CA VAL A 168 3.40 -5.97 -9.21
C VAL A 168 2.58 -7.00 -10.00
N THR A 169 3.26 -7.80 -10.81
CA THR A 169 2.63 -8.89 -11.58
C THR A 169 3.29 -10.21 -11.23
N LEU A 170 2.52 -11.15 -10.70
CA LEU A 170 2.96 -12.47 -10.24
C LEU A 170 2.29 -13.52 -11.13
N THR A 171 3.00 -14.03 -12.14
CA THR A 171 2.49 -15.08 -13.04
C THR A 171 3.16 -16.44 -12.85
N GLY A 172 4.32 -16.47 -12.18
CA GLY A 172 4.99 -17.69 -11.74
C GLY A 172 4.39 -18.29 -10.45
N THR A 173 4.95 -19.43 -10.01
CA THR A 173 4.58 -20.04 -8.73
C THR A 173 5.30 -19.34 -7.59
N ILE A 174 4.59 -19.01 -6.51
CA ILE A 174 5.21 -18.57 -5.26
C ILE A 174 5.03 -19.67 -4.22
N ARG A 175 6.13 -20.11 -3.60
CA ARG A 175 6.09 -21.11 -2.54
C ARG A 175 7.02 -20.75 -1.39
N VAL A 176 6.40 -20.40 -0.27
CA VAL A 176 7.05 -20.09 1.01
C VAL A 176 6.68 -21.12 2.10
N SER A 177 5.85 -22.11 1.77
CA SER A 177 5.35 -23.18 2.64
C SER A 177 6.38 -23.80 3.60
N GLY A 178 5.91 -24.22 4.78
CA GLY A 178 6.68 -25.04 5.73
C GLY A 178 6.59 -26.54 5.47
N GLY A 179 7.36 -27.32 6.23
CA GLY A 179 7.25 -28.78 6.27
C GLY A 179 6.02 -29.27 7.04
N GLY A 180 5.80 -30.59 7.02
CA GLY A 180 4.64 -31.25 7.65
C GLY A 180 4.58 -31.18 9.19
N ASP A 181 5.67 -30.81 9.85
CA ASP A 181 5.75 -30.59 11.30
C ASP A 181 6.23 -29.16 11.61
N SER A 182 5.92 -28.21 10.72
CA SER A 182 6.44 -26.85 10.76
C SER A 182 5.37 -25.80 10.44
N LEU A 183 5.62 -24.55 10.82
CA LEU A 183 4.73 -23.43 10.49
C LEU A 183 4.87 -23.04 9.02
N GLY A 184 3.80 -22.50 8.44
CA GLY A 184 3.82 -21.88 7.12
C GLY A 184 4.76 -20.67 7.04
N GLY A 185 4.93 -20.13 5.83
CA GLY A 185 5.80 -18.98 5.58
C GLY A 185 5.02 -17.69 5.37
N ASP A 186 5.74 -16.59 5.21
CA ASP A 186 5.14 -15.27 5.09
C ASP A 186 5.40 -14.68 3.71
N VAL A 187 4.33 -14.17 3.08
CA VAL A 187 4.38 -13.40 1.84
C VAL A 187 3.80 -12.02 2.11
N THR A 188 4.60 -10.98 1.84
CA THR A 188 4.13 -9.59 1.86
C THR A 188 4.43 -8.95 0.52
N VAL A 189 3.42 -8.44 -0.17
CA VAL A 189 3.56 -7.76 -1.46
C VAL A 189 2.85 -6.42 -1.41
N ALA A 190 3.59 -5.34 -1.60
CA ALA A 190 3.01 -4.02 -1.75
C ALA A 190 3.36 -3.39 -3.11
N ALA A 191 2.40 -2.65 -3.66
CA ALA A 191 2.56 -1.96 -4.94
C ALA A 191 2.02 -0.53 -4.83
N GLY A 192 2.72 0.46 -5.36
CA GLY A 192 2.18 1.82 -5.52
C GLY A 192 1.09 1.90 -6.60
N GLY A 193 1.11 0.94 -7.54
CA GLY A 193 0.02 0.68 -8.49
C GLY A 193 -0.76 -0.59 -8.14
N SER A 194 -1.26 -1.27 -9.16
CA SER A 194 -2.06 -2.50 -9.01
C SER A 194 -1.20 -3.73 -8.68
N ILE A 195 -1.85 -4.75 -8.10
CA ILE A 195 -1.28 -6.10 -7.95
C ILE A 195 -2.09 -7.07 -8.81
N ILE A 196 -1.38 -7.83 -9.66
CA ILE A 196 -1.97 -8.88 -10.50
C ILE A 196 -1.32 -10.20 -10.14
N ALA A 197 -2.00 -11.01 -9.33
CA ALA A 197 -1.58 -12.35 -8.93
C ALA A 197 -2.29 -13.39 -9.82
N SER A 198 -1.73 -13.63 -11.01
CA SER A 198 -2.33 -14.52 -12.02
C SER A 198 -1.61 -15.86 -12.18
N GLY A 199 -0.64 -16.16 -11.32
CA GLY A 199 0.07 -17.43 -11.30
C GLY A 199 -0.82 -18.60 -10.86
N PRO A 200 -0.28 -19.83 -10.81
CA PRO A 200 -1.06 -20.99 -10.39
C PRO A 200 -1.38 -20.95 -8.89
N ILE A 201 -0.41 -20.57 -8.05
CA ILE A 201 -0.53 -20.63 -6.59
C ILE A 201 0.47 -19.70 -5.89
N ILE A 202 0.02 -19.11 -4.78
CA ILE A 202 0.85 -18.53 -3.71
C ILE A 202 0.67 -19.44 -2.49
N ASP A 203 1.68 -20.26 -2.20
CA ASP A 203 1.64 -21.31 -1.19
C ASP A 203 2.46 -20.93 0.05
N ALA A 204 1.74 -20.58 1.11
CA ALA A 204 2.21 -20.28 2.46
C ALA A 204 1.70 -21.33 3.49
N SER A 205 1.27 -22.50 3.03
CA SER A 205 0.75 -23.57 3.89
C SER A 205 1.81 -24.13 4.85
N GLY A 206 1.35 -24.76 5.92
CA GLY A 206 2.23 -25.42 6.89
C GLY A 206 1.60 -26.65 7.55
N GLY A 207 2.44 -27.44 8.19
CA GLY A 207 2.03 -28.66 8.87
C GLY A 207 1.49 -28.43 10.27
N LEU A 208 2.12 -27.57 11.07
CA LEU A 208 1.62 -27.21 12.42
C LEU A 208 0.65 -26.04 12.41
N GLY A 209 0.67 -25.24 11.34
CA GLY A 209 -0.24 -24.13 11.10
C GLY A 209 0.10 -23.42 9.79
N GLY A 210 -0.89 -22.77 9.20
CA GLY A 210 -0.71 -21.91 8.04
C GLY A 210 0.20 -20.71 8.30
N GLY A 211 0.73 -20.11 7.24
CA GLY A 211 1.52 -18.88 7.28
C GLY A 211 0.67 -17.64 6.97
N SER A 212 1.29 -16.58 6.47
CA SER A 212 0.60 -15.33 6.13
C SER A 212 0.77 -14.94 4.65
N ILE A 213 -0.29 -14.36 4.07
CA ILE A 213 -0.26 -13.72 2.76
C ILE A 213 -0.89 -12.33 2.87
N ASP A 214 -0.08 -11.29 2.70
CA ASP A 214 -0.48 -9.89 2.71
C ASP A 214 -0.21 -9.28 1.33
N LEU A 215 -1.27 -8.81 0.65
CA LEU A 215 -1.22 -8.18 -0.66
C LEU A 215 -1.89 -6.80 -0.61
N GLU A 216 -1.11 -5.74 -0.76
CA GLU A 216 -1.58 -4.36 -0.64
C GLU A 216 -1.30 -3.53 -1.91
N ALA A 217 -2.35 -3.18 -2.64
CA ALA A 217 -2.29 -2.39 -3.86
C ALA A 217 -2.64 -0.92 -3.60
N GLY A 218 -1.78 -0.01 -4.07
CA GLY A 218 -1.95 1.43 -3.94
C GLY A 218 -1.23 2.07 -2.74
N VAL A 219 -0.12 1.49 -2.25
CA VAL A 219 0.64 2.06 -1.13
C VAL A 219 1.41 3.32 -1.54
N ALA A 220 1.52 4.32 -0.66
CA ALA A 220 2.21 5.57 -1.02
C ALA A 220 3.73 5.46 -1.17
N LYS A 221 4.39 4.53 -0.47
CA LYS A 221 5.86 4.44 -0.44
C LYS A 221 6.37 3.02 -0.32
N CYS A 222 7.46 2.76 -1.05
CA CYS A 222 8.34 1.62 -0.88
C CYS A 222 9.72 2.06 -0.36
N PRO A 223 10.32 1.37 0.62
CA PRO A 223 9.77 0.26 1.41
C PRO A 223 8.70 0.74 2.42
N ILE A 224 7.75 -0.15 2.75
CA ILE A 224 6.62 0.11 3.64
C ILE A 224 7.13 0.42 5.06
N SER A 225 6.70 1.55 5.64
CA SER A 225 6.92 1.86 7.06
C SER A 225 5.58 2.00 7.78
N GLY A 226 4.95 0.87 8.10
CA GLY A 226 3.67 0.80 8.82
C GLY A 226 2.47 0.48 7.93
N THR A 227 1.35 0.14 8.58
CA THR A 227 0.04 -0.16 7.99
C THR A 227 -0.57 1.15 7.47
N SER A 228 -0.43 1.45 6.18
CA SER A 228 -1.04 2.62 5.57
C SER A 228 -2.14 2.17 4.60
N LEU A 229 -3.40 2.46 4.93
CA LEU A 229 -4.53 2.34 4.01
C LEU A 229 -4.13 2.80 2.60
N PRO A 230 -4.49 2.08 1.54
CA PRO A 230 -4.01 2.37 0.20
C PRO A 230 -4.45 3.77 -0.26
N LEU A 231 -3.52 4.55 -0.80
CA LEU A 231 -3.60 6.01 -0.98
C LEU A 231 -3.75 6.45 -2.44
N THR A 232 -3.52 5.57 -3.42
CA THR A 232 -3.64 5.91 -4.85
C THR A 232 -4.97 5.41 -5.43
N PRO A 233 -5.95 6.30 -5.70
CA PRO A 233 -7.23 5.93 -6.30
C PRO A 233 -7.04 5.19 -7.63
N GLY A 234 -7.80 4.10 -7.82
CA GLY A 234 -7.78 3.30 -9.05
C GLY A 234 -6.79 2.11 -9.06
N SER A 235 -5.91 1.98 -8.06
CA SER A 235 -5.05 0.81 -7.90
C SER A 235 -5.85 -0.41 -7.47
N ALA A 236 -5.93 -1.43 -8.33
CA ALA A 236 -6.75 -2.62 -8.10
C ALA A 236 -5.91 -3.85 -7.72
N LEU A 237 -6.53 -4.78 -6.99
CA LEU A 237 -5.96 -6.09 -6.68
C LEU A 237 -6.75 -7.18 -7.41
N SER A 238 -6.08 -7.90 -8.30
CA SER A 238 -6.68 -9.02 -9.03
C SER A 238 -5.95 -10.32 -8.73
N VAL A 239 -6.64 -11.26 -8.10
CA VAL A 239 -6.12 -12.55 -7.66
C VAL A 239 -6.84 -13.66 -8.41
N THR A 240 -6.19 -14.23 -9.42
CA THR A 240 -6.65 -15.47 -10.07
C THR A 240 -5.86 -16.70 -9.60
N ALA A 241 -4.73 -16.49 -8.93
CA ALA A 241 -3.95 -17.53 -8.29
C ALA A 241 -4.69 -18.15 -7.10
N THR A 242 -4.45 -19.43 -6.83
CA THR A 242 -4.86 -20.00 -5.54
C THR A 242 -4.01 -19.38 -4.43
N LEU A 243 -4.63 -18.87 -3.38
CA LEU A 243 -3.95 -18.45 -2.15
C LEU A 243 -4.09 -19.58 -1.14
N ASP A 244 -2.98 -20.16 -0.68
CA ASP A 244 -2.98 -21.29 0.25
C ASP A 244 -2.24 -20.94 1.54
N VAL A 245 -2.99 -20.77 2.61
CA VAL A 245 -2.51 -20.62 4.01
C VAL A 245 -3.04 -21.76 4.88
N SER A 246 -3.34 -22.92 4.30
CA SER A 246 -3.95 -24.01 5.05
C SER A 246 -3.00 -24.63 6.08
N GLY A 247 -3.59 -25.07 7.20
CA GLY A 247 -2.98 -26.00 8.13
C GLY A 247 -3.21 -27.42 7.64
N THR A 248 -2.14 -28.20 7.42
CA THR A 248 -2.23 -29.53 6.79
C THR A 248 -1.97 -30.70 7.74
N GLY A 249 -1.32 -30.47 8.88
CA GLY A 249 -1.06 -31.50 9.90
C GLY A 249 -2.22 -31.65 10.88
N GLY A 250 -2.22 -32.73 11.66
CA GLY A 250 -3.31 -33.01 12.60
C GLY A 250 -3.47 -31.88 13.63
N ALA A 251 -4.71 -31.38 13.79
CA ALA A 251 -5.05 -30.25 14.67
C ALA A 251 -4.35 -28.91 14.33
N SER A 252 -3.85 -28.75 13.10
CA SER A 252 -3.23 -27.51 12.66
C SER A 252 -4.27 -26.49 12.19
N SER A 253 -4.01 -25.21 12.48
CA SER A 253 -4.92 -24.12 12.11
C SER A 253 -4.56 -23.52 10.76
N GLY A 254 -5.54 -22.93 10.08
CA GLY A 254 -5.29 -22.03 8.96
C GLY A 254 -4.46 -20.80 9.40
N GLY A 255 -3.90 -20.10 8.42
CA GLY A 255 -3.08 -18.92 8.63
C GLY A 255 -3.87 -17.61 8.56
N CYS A 256 -3.26 -16.57 7.99
CA CYS A 256 -3.87 -15.25 7.83
C CYS A 256 -3.72 -14.76 6.39
N ILE A 257 -4.77 -14.14 5.85
CA ILE A 257 -4.74 -13.49 4.53
C ILE A 257 -5.28 -12.07 4.68
N ASP A 258 -4.48 -11.09 4.28
CA ASP A 258 -4.87 -9.69 4.22
C ASP A 258 -4.77 -9.21 2.77
N LEU A 259 -5.89 -8.75 2.21
CA LEU A 259 -5.99 -8.25 0.83
C LEU A 259 -6.52 -6.82 0.85
N ALA A 260 -5.72 -5.86 0.39
CA ALA A 260 -6.14 -4.46 0.40
C ALA A 260 -5.89 -3.79 -0.96
N ALA A 261 -6.83 -2.94 -1.40
CA ALA A 261 -6.68 -2.11 -2.58
C ALA A 261 -7.41 -0.77 -2.44
N ALA A 262 -6.83 0.31 -2.97
CA ALA A 262 -7.54 1.60 -3.07
C ALA A 262 -8.68 1.57 -4.10
N GLY A 263 -8.60 0.67 -5.09
CA GLY A 263 -9.65 0.37 -6.04
C GLY A 263 -10.36 -0.95 -5.72
N ASN A 264 -10.69 -1.71 -6.76
CA ASN A 264 -11.41 -2.97 -6.61
C ASN A 264 -10.50 -4.11 -6.15
N VAL A 265 -11.06 -5.04 -5.36
CA VAL A 265 -10.44 -6.34 -5.06
C VAL A 265 -11.24 -7.45 -5.76
N THR A 266 -10.57 -8.28 -6.57
CA THR A 266 -11.21 -9.41 -7.28
C THR A 266 -10.50 -10.71 -6.93
N THR A 267 -11.27 -11.71 -6.48
CA THR A 267 -10.76 -13.05 -6.13
C THR A 267 -11.37 -14.10 -7.06
N SER A 268 -10.72 -14.31 -8.19
CA SER A 268 -11.09 -15.34 -9.19
C SER A 268 -10.24 -16.61 -9.07
N GLY A 269 -9.38 -16.70 -8.05
CA GLY A 269 -8.66 -17.90 -7.61
C GLY A 269 -9.20 -18.43 -6.29
N MET A 270 -8.98 -19.72 -6.00
CA MET A 270 -9.45 -20.32 -4.75
C MET A 270 -8.66 -19.78 -3.56
N ILE A 271 -9.33 -19.46 -2.45
CA ILE A 271 -8.68 -19.22 -1.16
C ILE A 271 -8.78 -20.51 -0.34
N ALA A 272 -7.64 -21.13 -0.05
CA ALA A 272 -7.50 -22.34 0.74
C ALA A 272 -6.86 -22.00 2.09
N ALA A 273 -7.69 -21.85 3.11
CA ALA A 273 -7.32 -21.33 4.41
C ALA A 273 -7.96 -22.17 5.54
N GLN A 274 -8.23 -23.44 5.24
CA GLN A 274 -8.80 -24.38 6.20
C GLN A 274 -7.79 -24.85 7.26
N GLY A 275 -8.32 -25.20 8.43
CA GLY A 275 -7.62 -26.00 9.44
C GLY A 275 -7.76 -27.51 9.18
N ALA A 276 -6.89 -28.31 9.80
CA ALA A 276 -6.92 -29.76 9.69
C ALA A 276 -7.30 -30.43 11.02
N GLY A 277 -8.08 -31.51 10.89
CA GLY A 277 -8.54 -32.32 12.02
C GLY A 277 -7.59 -33.45 12.38
N SER A 278 -7.74 -34.00 13.59
CA SER A 278 -7.14 -35.26 14.02
C SER A 278 -8.17 -36.12 14.73
N SER A 279 -7.77 -37.29 15.26
CA SER A 279 -8.69 -38.12 16.06
C SER A 279 -9.06 -37.50 17.40
N ASP A 280 -8.19 -36.62 17.92
CA ASP A 280 -8.23 -36.19 19.32
C ASP A 280 -8.53 -34.69 19.46
N SER A 281 -8.24 -33.90 18.42
CA SER A 281 -8.49 -32.45 18.36
C SER A 281 -8.45 -31.94 16.91
N GLY A 282 -9.11 -30.82 16.65
CA GLY A 282 -9.23 -30.14 15.39
C GLY A 282 -8.62 -28.75 15.41
N GLY A 283 -8.00 -28.36 14.31
CA GLY A 283 -7.45 -27.01 14.15
C GLY A 283 -8.48 -26.05 13.55
N SER A 284 -8.35 -24.77 13.88
CA SER A 284 -9.28 -23.74 13.45
C SER A 284 -9.07 -23.32 12.00
N GLY A 285 -10.10 -22.78 11.36
CA GLY A 285 -9.97 -22.04 10.10
C GLY A 285 -9.08 -20.82 10.23
N ALA A 286 -8.69 -20.24 9.10
CA ALA A 286 -7.89 -19.03 9.02
C ALA A 286 -8.68 -17.74 9.31
N ASP A 287 -7.94 -16.64 9.42
CA ASP A 287 -8.45 -15.28 9.38
C ASP A 287 -8.26 -14.68 7.97
N LEU A 288 -9.29 -14.02 7.45
CA LEU A 288 -9.29 -13.34 6.15
C LEU A 288 -9.78 -11.90 6.29
N GLN A 289 -8.96 -10.93 5.89
CA GLN A 289 -9.37 -9.54 5.78
C GLN A 289 -9.30 -9.09 4.31
N ILE A 290 -10.37 -8.47 3.81
CA ILE A 290 -10.38 -7.84 2.48
C ILE A 290 -10.92 -6.42 2.59
N ASP A 291 -10.08 -5.44 2.26
CA ASP A 291 -10.45 -4.02 2.25
C ASP A 291 -10.33 -3.44 0.84
N ALA A 292 -11.43 -2.87 0.33
CA ALA A 292 -11.47 -2.24 -0.98
C ALA A 292 -11.98 -0.80 -0.89
N GLY A 293 -11.20 0.14 -1.39
CA GLY A 293 -11.70 1.49 -1.68
C GLY A 293 -12.68 1.54 -2.85
N GLY A 294 -12.80 0.44 -3.62
CA GLY A 294 -13.84 0.21 -4.62
C GLY A 294 -14.77 -0.94 -4.23
N SER A 295 -15.03 -1.86 -5.16
CA SER A 295 -15.86 -3.05 -4.96
C SER A 295 -15.03 -4.32 -4.68
N ILE A 296 -15.62 -5.27 -3.96
CA ILE A 296 -15.10 -6.63 -3.77
C ILE A 296 -15.92 -7.61 -4.61
N GLU A 297 -15.26 -8.42 -5.44
CA GLU A 297 -15.90 -9.53 -6.16
C GLU A 297 -15.25 -10.88 -5.81
N ILE A 298 -16.08 -11.83 -5.35
CA ILE A 298 -15.68 -13.19 -4.99
C ILE A 298 -16.17 -14.18 -6.04
N ASP A 299 -15.27 -14.57 -6.95
CA ASP A 299 -15.54 -15.39 -8.13
C ASP A 299 -15.07 -16.84 -8.01
N LYS A 300 -14.44 -17.18 -6.89
CA LYS A 300 -14.06 -18.55 -6.51
C LYS A 300 -14.31 -18.82 -5.05
N THR A 301 -14.32 -20.12 -4.74
CA THR A 301 -14.60 -20.61 -3.40
C THR A 301 -13.54 -20.14 -2.40
N ILE A 302 -14.02 -19.71 -1.25
CA ILE A 302 -13.22 -19.43 -0.05
C ILE A 302 -13.45 -20.58 0.93
N ASN A 303 -12.39 -21.32 1.27
CA ASN A 303 -12.43 -22.43 2.22
C ASN A 303 -11.65 -22.05 3.48
N MET A 304 -12.35 -21.95 4.60
CA MET A 304 -11.85 -21.52 5.90
C MET A 304 -12.45 -22.38 7.02
N PHE A 305 -12.84 -23.62 6.70
CA PHE A 305 -13.46 -24.49 7.69
C PHE A 305 -12.45 -24.95 8.75
N GLY A 306 -12.92 -25.13 9.97
CA GLY A 306 -12.21 -25.79 11.05
C GLY A 306 -12.23 -27.31 10.88
N GLY A 307 -11.13 -27.99 11.21
CA GLY A 307 -11.06 -29.45 11.20
C GLY A 307 -11.71 -30.08 12.44
N GLY A 308 -12.22 -31.31 12.33
CA GLY A 308 -12.84 -31.99 13.49
C GLY A 308 -11.86 -32.63 14.48
N PRO A 309 -12.33 -33.01 15.69
CA PRO A 309 -13.74 -32.96 16.15
C PRO A 309 -14.22 -31.65 16.79
N ASP A 310 -13.31 -30.75 17.17
CA ASP A 310 -13.55 -29.52 17.97
C ASP A 310 -12.98 -28.24 17.34
N GLY A 311 -12.51 -28.27 16.09
CA GLY A 311 -11.94 -27.08 15.44
C GLY A 311 -12.99 -26.01 15.13
N GLU A 312 -12.58 -24.76 15.30
CA GLU A 312 -13.43 -23.59 15.08
C GLU A 312 -13.43 -23.19 13.61
N GLY A 313 -14.57 -22.72 13.11
CA GLY A 313 -14.67 -22.08 11.80
C GLY A 313 -13.75 -20.85 11.70
N GLY A 314 -13.34 -20.51 10.48
CA GLY A 314 -12.51 -19.32 10.23
C GLY A 314 -13.28 -18.02 10.41
N SER A 315 -12.53 -16.92 10.50
CA SER A 315 -13.08 -15.57 10.60
C SER A 315 -12.80 -14.77 9.32
N ALA A 316 -13.78 -14.03 8.81
CA ALA A 316 -13.58 -13.19 7.63
C ALA A 316 -14.25 -11.83 7.78
N THR A 317 -13.51 -10.76 7.46
CA THR A 317 -14.00 -9.37 7.44
C THR A 317 -13.80 -8.79 6.05
N LEU A 318 -14.87 -8.34 5.40
CA LEU A 318 -14.84 -7.75 4.07
C LEU A 318 -15.44 -6.34 4.12
N SER A 319 -14.67 -5.33 3.75
CA SER A 319 -15.09 -3.93 3.77
C SER A 319 -14.95 -3.31 2.38
N ALA A 320 -16.02 -2.75 1.83
CA ALA A 320 -16.01 -2.10 0.51
C ALA A 320 -16.76 -0.76 0.53
N LEU A 321 -16.13 0.29 -0.02
CA LEU A 321 -16.79 1.60 -0.20
C LEU A 321 -17.86 1.61 -1.30
N LEU A 322 -18.01 0.51 -2.05
CA LEU A 322 -19.04 0.35 -3.08
C LEU A 322 -19.81 -0.97 -2.88
N ASP A 323 -19.52 -1.98 -3.70
CA ASP A 323 -20.28 -3.22 -3.73
C ASP A 323 -19.46 -4.40 -3.19
N ILE A 324 -20.13 -5.33 -2.52
CA ILE A 324 -19.63 -6.70 -2.30
C ILE A 324 -20.51 -7.65 -3.11
N ILE A 325 -19.92 -8.32 -4.10
CA ILE A 325 -20.58 -9.29 -4.97
C ILE A 325 -19.97 -10.67 -4.72
N GLN A 326 -20.73 -11.53 -4.05
CA GLN A 326 -20.32 -12.90 -3.78
C GLN A 326 -20.95 -13.85 -4.81
N ASN A 327 -20.16 -14.29 -5.79
CA ASN A 327 -20.60 -15.21 -6.85
C ASN A 327 -20.30 -16.68 -6.54
N GLN A 328 -19.42 -16.99 -5.57
CA GLN A 328 -19.00 -18.35 -5.23
C GLN A 328 -18.96 -18.63 -3.72
N PRO A 329 -19.09 -19.90 -3.30
CA PRO A 329 -19.34 -20.25 -1.90
C PRO A 329 -18.24 -19.80 -0.92
N ILE A 330 -18.65 -19.46 0.30
CA ILE A 330 -17.76 -19.24 1.44
C ILE A 330 -18.06 -20.34 2.48
N ALA A 331 -17.04 -21.14 2.80
CA ALA A 331 -17.12 -22.27 3.71
C ALA A 331 -16.24 -21.99 4.95
N ALA A 332 -16.85 -21.50 6.03
CA ALA A 332 -16.22 -21.13 7.29
C ALA A 332 -16.77 -21.95 8.48
N GLN A 333 -17.34 -23.13 8.23
CA GLN A 333 -17.94 -23.97 9.26
C GLN A 333 -16.90 -24.62 10.19
N GLY A 334 -17.28 -24.86 11.45
CA GLY A 334 -16.52 -25.71 12.38
C GLY A 334 -16.92 -27.17 12.22
N ILE A 335 -16.09 -28.00 11.58
CA ILE A 335 -16.45 -29.40 11.33
C ILE A 335 -16.31 -30.21 12.62
N GLY A 336 -17.38 -30.89 13.02
CA GLY A 336 -17.36 -31.83 14.15
C GLY A 336 -18.55 -31.63 15.07
N SER A 337 -18.69 -32.45 16.11
CA SER A 337 -19.78 -32.25 17.07
C SER A 337 -19.49 -31.11 18.04
N GLU A 338 -18.22 -30.83 18.34
CA GLU A 338 -17.79 -29.81 19.31
C GLU A 338 -17.20 -28.55 18.65
N GLY A 339 -17.11 -28.52 17.31
CA GLY A 339 -16.56 -27.38 16.58
C GLY A 339 -17.45 -26.14 16.71
N PHE A 340 -16.86 -24.97 16.89
CA PHE A 340 -17.58 -23.70 16.88
C PHE A 340 -17.74 -23.20 15.44
N GLY A 341 -18.87 -22.58 15.14
CA GLY A 341 -19.10 -21.95 13.84
C GLY A 341 -18.12 -20.82 13.54
N GLY A 342 -18.08 -20.42 12.28
CA GLY A 342 -17.24 -19.32 11.82
C GLY A 342 -17.84 -17.95 12.12
N VAL A 343 -17.01 -16.91 11.93
CA VAL A 343 -17.43 -15.51 12.06
C VAL A 343 -17.26 -14.83 10.71
N LEU A 344 -18.29 -14.16 10.22
CA LEU A 344 -18.24 -13.45 8.94
C LEU A 344 -18.86 -12.07 9.12
N GLU A 345 -18.10 -11.04 8.76
CA GLU A 345 -18.53 -9.65 8.75
C GLU A 345 -18.33 -9.11 7.34
N MET A 346 -19.39 -8.54 6.75
CA MET A 346 -19.32 -7.88 5.45
C MET A 346 -20.00 -6.52 5.53
N ASP A 347 -19.27 -5.47 5.18
CA ASP A 347 -19.80 -4.11 5.07
C ASP A 347 -19.61 -3.57 3.65
N ALA A 348 -20.71 -3.26 2.98
CA ALA A 348 -20.74 -2.67 1.65
C ALA A 348 -21.54 -1.37 1.66
N ASP A 349 -20.89 -0.23 1.45
CA ASP A 349 -21.56 1.07 1.51
C ASP A 349 -22.75 1.20 0.52
N ARG A 350 -22.71 0.49 -0.63
CA ARG A 350 -23.75 0.55 -1.67
C ARG A 350 -24.57 -0.73 -1.83
N LEU A 351 -23.96 -1.85 -2.22
CA LEU A 351 -24.69 -3.09 -2.53
C LEU A 351 -23.96 -4.32 -2.00
N LEU A 352 -24.65 -5.11 -1.17
CA LEU A 352 -24.23 -6.45 -0.76
C LEU A 352 -25.08 -7.50 -1.49
N SER A 353 -24.52 -8.19 -2.48
CA SER A 353 -25.21 -9.19 -3.31
C SER A 353 -24.64 -10.59 -3.08
N LEU A 354 -25.39 -11.43 -2.35
CA LEU A 354 -24.97 -12.79 -1.95
C LEU A 354 -25.63 -13.83 -2.84
N ARG A 355 -24.88 -14.36 -3.82
CA ARG A 355 -25.41 -15.18 -4.92
C ARG A 355 -25.04 -16.66 -4.82
N ALA A 356 -24.17 -17.04 -3.89
CA ALA A 356 -23.78 -18.42 -3.61
C ALA A 356 -23.80 -18.73 -2.11
N PRO A 357 -23.81 -20.01 -1.71
CA PRO A 357 -23.96 -20.37 -0.30
C PRO A 357 -22.85 -19.83 0.61
N ILE A 358 -23.24 -19.37 1.79
CA ILE A 358 -22.35 -19.08 2.91
C ILE A 358 -22.64 -20.09 4.00
N ASP A 359 -21.61 -20.76 4.50
CA ASP A 359 -21.73 -21.77 5.52
C ASP A 359 -20.73 -21.52 6.65
N ALA A 360 -21.23 -21.04 7.79
CA ALA A 360 -20.47 -20.78 9.01
C ALA A 360 -20.99 -21.62 10.19
N HIS A 361 -21.75 -22.69 9.96
CA HIS A 361 -22.33 -23.47 11.05
C HIS A 361 -21.27 -24.11 11.96
N GLY A 362 -21.63 -24.32 13.21
CA GLY A 362 -20.89 -25.13 14.17
C GLY A 362 -21.50 -26.51 14.40
N GLY A 363 -20.84 -27.27 15.24
CA GLY A 363 -21.29 -28.58 15.71
C GLY A 363 -22.51 -28.48 16.63
N THR A 364 -23.12 -29.64 16.90
CA THR A 364 -24.32 -29.74 17.75
C THR A 364 -24.06 -29.54 19.24
N LEU A 365 -22.81 -29.66 19.68
CA LEU A 365 -22.33 -29.41 21.05
C LEU A 365 -21.36 -28.21 21.11
N GLY A 366 -20.93 -27.70 19.96
CA GLY A 366 -20.16 -26.47 19.83
C GLY A 366 -21.08 -25.26 19.65
N GLY A 367 -20.50 -24.05 19.66
CA GLY A 367 -21.26 -22.82 19.41
C GLY A 367 -21.68 -22.67 17.95
N GLY A 368 -22.75 -21.93 17.70
CA GLY A 368 -23.18 -21.56 16.35
C GLY A 368 -22.24 -20.57 15.66
N GLY A 369 -22.50 -20.31 14.38
CA GLY A 369 -21.79 -19.27 13.63
C GLY A 369 -22.34 -17.88 13.92
N SER A 370 -21.56 -16.86 13.56
CA SER A 370 -21.98 -15.45 13.60
C SER A 370 -21.76 -14.84 12.23
N ILE A 371 -22.83 -14.37 11.59
CA ILE A 371 -22.78 -13.72 10.29
C ILE A 371 -23.42 -12.35 10.42
N ASP A 372 -22.64 -11.30 10.22
CA ASP A 372 -23.06 -9.90 10.23
C ASP A 372 -22.88 -9.30 8.82
N LEU A 373 -23.97 -8.75 8.29
CA LEU A 373 -24.08 -8.32 6.90
C LEU A 373 -24.67 -6.91 6.86
N ALA A 374 -23.81 -5.93 6.60
CA ALA A 374 -24.20 -4.54 6.42
C ALA A 374 -24.14 -4.14 4.95
N GLY A 375 -25.12 -3.38 4.49
CA GLY A 375 -24.90 -2.57 3.30
C GLY A 375 -26.05 -1.71 2.81
N GLY A 376 -25.75 -0.73 1.96
CA GLY A 376 -26.74 0.22 1.43
C GLY A 376 -27.92 -0.42 0.67
N THR A 377 -27.80 -1.65 0.22
CA THR A 377 -28.86 -2.54 -0.24
C THR A 377 -28.36 -3.97 -0.08
N VAL A 378 -29.17 -4.86 0.50
CA VAL A 378 -28.76 -6.25 0.73
C VAL A 378 -29.65 -7.21 -0.06
N GLU A 379 -29.02 -8.08 -0.85
CA GLU A 379 -29.67 -9.13 -1.62
C GLU A 379 -29.15 -10.52 -1.21
N ALA A 380 -29.82 -11.17 -0.26
CA ALA A 380 -29.53 -12.55 0.14
C ALA A 380 -30.23 -13.55 -0.79
N LYS A 381 -29.57 -13.93 -1.90
CA LYS A 381 -30.15 -14.78 -2.96
C LYS A 381 -29.88 -16.28 -2.77
N ALA A 382 -28.90 -16.63 -1.95
CA ALA A 382 -28.49 -18.01 -1.70
C ALA A 382 -28.66 -18.41 -0.22
N LYS A 383 -28.32 -19.66 0.10
CA LYS A 383 -28.38 -20.18 1.48
C LYS A 383 -27.30 -19.52 2.34
N ILE A 384 -27.66 -19.07 3.53
CA ILE A 384 -26.75 -18.60 4.58
C ILE A 384 -27.00 -19.46 5.80
N ASP A 385 -25.97 -20.14 6.29
CA ASP A 385 -26.06 -21.08 7.41
C ASP A 385 -25.11 -20.68 8.54
N ALA A 386 -25.67 -20.34 9.69
CA ALA A 386 -24.96 -20.02 10.92
C ALA A 386 -25.35 -20.99 12.05
N GLY A 387 -25.86 -22.17 11.73
CA GLY A 387 -26.33 -23.16 12.71
C GLY A 387 -25.30 -23.60 13.75
N GLY A 388 -25.72 -24.44 14.69
CA GLY A 388 -24.99 -24.79 15.92
C GLY A 388 -25.64 -24.17 17.17
N ASP A 389 -25.07 -24.36 18.36
CA ASP A 389 -25.69 -23.84 19.59
C ASP A 389 -25.55 -22.31 19.69
N GLY A 390 -26.63 -21.57 19.37
CA GLY A 390 -26.67 -20.10 19.44
C GLY A 390 -26.19 -19.40 18.17
N GLY A 391 -26.63 -19.89 17.02
CA GLY A 391 -26.32 -19.28 15.72
C GLY A 391 -26.93 -17.90 15.54
N VAL A 392 -26.20 -16.97 14.94
CA VAL A 392 -26.65 -15.58 14.72
C VAL A 392 -26.44 -15.17 13.26
N ILE A 393 -27.51 -14.64 12.66
CA ILE A 393 -27.46 -13.95 11.36
C ILE A 393 -28.05 -12.55 11.58
N LEU A 394 -27.23 -11.51 11.37
CA LEU A 394 -27.64 -10.12 11.37
C LEU A 394 -27.55 -9.60 9.94
N ILE A 395 -28.61 -8.93 9.49
CA ILE A 395 -28.61 -8.20 8.22
C ILE A 395 -29.08 -6.79 8.50
N ASP A 396 -28.21 -5.82 8.27
CA ASP A 396 -28.52 -4.41 8.40
C ASP A 396 -28.33 -3.71 7.05
N SER A 397 -29.21 -2.74 6.78
CA SER A 397 -29.03 -1.81 5.66
C SER A 397 -28.76 -0.37 6.09
N HIS A 398 -28.30 -0.18 7.34
CA HIS A 398 -27.81 1.06 7.92
C HIS A 398 -26.30 0.96 8.23
N PRO A 399 -25.40 1.05 7.23
CA PRO A 399 -23.96 0.88 7.45
C PRO A 399 -23.38 1.84 8.49
N HIS A 400 -22.35 1.36 9.20
CA HIS A 400 -21.87 1.91 10.47
C HIS A 400 -21.16 3.27 10.33
N GLU A 401 -20.65 3.60 9.14
CA GLU A 401 -19.89 4.84 8.89
C GLU A 401 -20.67 5.95 8.15
N LEU A 402 -21.76 5.61 7.44
CA LEU A 402 -22.53 6.57 6.66
C LEU A 402 -24.04 6.52 7.01
N PRO A 403 -24.61 7.55 7.64
CA PRO A 403 -26.06 7.65 7.87
C PRO A 403 -26.87 7.91 6.57
N ALA A 404 -26.33 7.52 5.40
CA ALA A 404 -26.70 8.10 4.12
C ALA A 404 -27.86 7.42 3.38
N ALA A 405 -28.21 6.14 3.59
CA ALA A 405 -29.50 5.60 3.18
C ALA A 405 -29.78 4.22 3.77
N ALA A 406 -30.81 4.11 4.61
CA ALA A 406 -31.45 2.84 4.92
C ALA A 406 -31.95 2.20 3.61
N GLY A 407 -31.34 1.08 3.24
CA GLY A 407 -31.57 0.37 1.99
C GLY A 407 -32.77 -0.56 1.94
N THR A 408 -32.91 -1.27 0.82
CA THR A 408 -33.82 -2.43 0.74
C THR A 408 -33.08 -3.70 1.13
N VAL A 409 -33.70 -4.55 1.94
CA VAL A 409 -33.25 -5.92 2.19
C VAL A 409 -34.18 -6.90 1.47
N THR A 410 -33.62 -7.72 0.58
CA THR A 410 -34.35 -8.77 -0.13
C THR A 410 -33.75 -10.13 0.15
N VAL A 411 -34.54 -11.02 0.73
CA VAL A 411 -34.18 -12.42 0.99
C VAL A 411 -34.93 -13.33 0.02
N SER A 412 -34.18 -14.01 -0.84
CA SER A 412 -34.71 -15.01 -1.79
C SER A 412 -34.15 -16.41 -1.57
N GLY A 413 -33.08 -16.55 -0.77
CA GLY A 413 -32.53 -17.82 -0.31
C GLY A 413 -32.95 -18.19 1.12
N ASP A 414 -32.39 -19.27 1.64
CA ASP A 414 -32.67 -19.78 2.98
C ASP A 414 -31.66 -19.22 4.00
N LEU A 415 -32.13 -18.53 5.04
CA LEU A 415 -31.32 -18.12 6.20
C LEU A 415 -31.57 -19.12 7.34
N HIS A 416 -30.53 -19.84 7.73
CA HIS A 416 -30.57 -20.89 8.74
C HIS A 416 -29.71 -20.51 9.95
N ALA A 417 -30.35 -20.39 11.10
CA ALA A 417 -29.69 -20.38 12.39
C ALA A 417 -30.32 -21.52 13.22
N ASP A 418 -29.78 -22.74 13.12
CA ASP A 418 -30.34 -23.93 13.74
C ASP A 418 -29.43 -24.64 14.77
N GLY A 419 -29.85 -24.66 16.04
CA GLY A 419 -29.19 -25.33 17.15
C GLY A 419 -29.86 -26.62 17.62
N ALA A 420 -29.03 -27.62 17.96
CA ALA A 420 -29.48 -28.93 18.42
C ALA A 420 -29.87 -28.98 19.92
N THR A 421 -29.41 -28.04 20.75
CA THR A 421 -29.55 -28.13 22.22
C THR A 421 -29.65 -26.79 22.98
N GLY A 422 -30.73 -26.03 22.80
CA GLY A 422 -31.16 -25.05 23.81
C GLY A 422 -30.57 -23.64 23.77
N GLY A 423 -29.69 -23.33 22.81
CA GLY A 423 -29.32 -21.97 22.43
C GLY A 423 -30.50 -21.12 21.94
N GLY A 424 -30.34 -19.81 22.00
CA GLY A 424 -31.24 -18.84 21.39
C GLY A 424 -30.67 -18.41 20.05
N ASP A 425 -31.08 -19.09 18.99
CA ASP A 425 -30.68 -18.71 17.63
C ASP A 425 -31.39 -17.43 17.22
N LEU A 426 -30.69 -16.52 16.54
CA LEU A 426 -31.22 -15.23 16.14
C LEU A 426 -31.04 -15.01 14.65
N ILE A 427 -32.14 -14.66 13.98
CA ILE A 427 -32.10 -14.02 12.66
C ILE A 427 -32.70 -12.64 12.83
N GLU A 428 -31.87 -11.61 12.68
CA GLU A 428 -32.26 -10.21 12.74
C GLU A 428 -32.10 -9.57 11.37
N ILE A 429 -33.14 -8.88 10.90
CA ILE A 429 -33.11 -8.13 9.65
C ILE A 429 -33.64 -6.73 9.90
N ASP A 430 -32.79 -5.73 9.74
CA ASP A 430 -33.17 -4.31 9.75
C ASP A 430 -33.01 -3.69 8.34
N GLY A 431 -34.04 -2.96 7.91
CA GLY A 431 -33.89 -2.08 6.77
C GLY A 431 -35.05 -1.15 6.50
N CYS A 432 -34.93 -0.38 5.42
CA CYS A 432 -36.04 0.45 4.97
C CYS A 432 -37.19 -0.43 4.46
N ASP A 433 -37.00 -1.08 3.32
CA ASP A 433 -37.97 -2.05 2.81
C ASP A 433 -37.42 -3.47 3.03
N VAL A 434 -38.19 -4.32 3.70
CA VAL A 434 -37.81 -5.71 3.99
C VAL A 434 -38.72 -6.66 3.21
N THR A 435 -38.13 -7.44 2.32
CA THR A 435 -38.86 -8.42 1.50
C THR A 435 -38.28 -9.82 1.65
N VAL A 436 -39.08 -10.74 2.20
CA VAL A 436 -38.81 -12.19 2.12
C VAL A 436 -39.61 -12.75 0.95
N GLY A 437 -38.93 -13.00 -0.17
CA GLY A 437 -39.52 -13.49 -1.41
C GLY A 437 -40.13 -14.90 -1.28
N PRO A 438 -40.88 -15.37 -2.28
CA PRO A 438 -41.62 -16.63 -2.21
C PRO A 438 -40.73 -17.87 -2.13
N THR A 439 -39.46 -17.76 -2.54
CA THR A 439 -38.44 -18.80 -2.44
C THR A 439 -37.58 -18.66 -1.18
N GLY A 440 -37.61 -17.52 -0.51
CA GLY A 440 -36.80 -17.28 0.68
C GLY A 440 -37.40 -17.96 1.91
N SER A 441 -36.56 -18.33 2.87
CA SER A 441 -37.01 -18.88 4.14
C SER A 441 -36.14 -18.40 5.28
N LEU A 442 -36.75 -17.98 6.38
CA LEU A 442 -36.07 -17.66 7.63
C LEU A 442 -36.33 -18.80 8.61
N ILE A 443 -35.26 -19.50 9.02
CA ILE A 443 -35.33 -20.69 9.86
C ILE A 443 -34.41 -20.50 11.07
N ALA A 444 -34.99 -20.00 12.15
CA ALA A 444 -34.38 -20.03 13.47
C ALA A 444 -34.86 -21.28 14.23
N SER A 445 -34.02 -21.89 15.06
CA SER A 445 -34.44 -23.05 15.86
C SER A 445 -34.03 -23.00 17.34
N GLY A 446 -34.59 -23.89 18.15
CA GLY A 446 -34.30 -23.94 19.59
C GLY A 446 -35.39 -23.32 20.48
N ALA A 447 -35.11 -23.30 21.79
CA ALA A 447 -36.10 -22.95 22.81
C ALA A 447 -36.31 -21.44 22.96
N SER A 448 -35.31 -20.65 22.57
CA SER A 448 -35.32 -19.18 22.60
C SER A 448 -35.02 -18.60 21.22
N ALA A 449 -35.33 -19.35 20.15
CA ALA A 449 -35.10 -18.92 18.77
C ALA A 449 -35.91 -17.65 18.48
N GLU A 450 -35.34 -16.70 17.77
CA GLU A 450 -36.03 -15.46 17.40
C GLU A 450 -35.75 -15.12 15.93
N ASN A 451 -36.81 -14.88 15.17
CA ASN A 451 -36.73 -14.10 13.94
C ASN A 451 -37.25 -12.71 14.25
N LEU A 452 -36.37 -11.70 14.23
CA LEU A 452 -36.69 -10.30 14.40
C LEU A 452 -36.56 -9.59 13.05
N LEU A 453 -37.66 -9.07 12.53
CA LEU A 453 -37.65 -8.29 11.29
C LEU A 453 -38.12 -6.87 11.62
N GLU A 454 -37.32 -5.90 11.26
CA GLU A 454 -37.56 -4.49 11.50
C GLU A 454 -37.60 -3.74 10.18
N ALA A 455 -38.71 -3.06 9.89
CA ALA A 455 -38.88 -2.33 8.64
C ALA A 455 -39.32 -0.89 8.90
N SER A 456 -38.49 0.04 8.46
CA SER A 456 -38.79 1.47 8.51
C SER A 456 -39.78 1.92 7.42
N GLY A 457 -39.91 1.11 6.36
CA GLY A 457 -40.73 1.28 5.17
C GLY A 457 -41.80 0.20 5.06
N ARG A 458 -41.80 -0.58 3.97
CA ARG A 458 -42.77 -1.65 3.70
C ARG A 458 -42.15 -3.02 3.96
N MET A 459 -42.82 -3.81 4.79
CA MET A 459 -42.47 -5.21 5.03
C MET A 459 -43.37 -6.16 4.22
N THR A 460 -42.78 -7.08 3.47
CA THR A 460 -43.49 -8.10 2.68
C THR A 460 -42.88 -9.49 2.90
N ILE A 461 -43.67 -10.43 3.41
CA ILE A 461 -43.23 -11.81 3.71
C ILE A 461 -44.08 -12.80 2.91
N GLN A 462 -43.48 -13.35 1.86
CA GLN A 462 -44.09 -14.35 0.99
C GLN A 462 -43.51 -15.75 1.21
N GLY A 463 -42.27 -15.82 1.70
CA GLY A 463 -41.51 -17.04 1.97
C GLY A 463 -41.72 -17.65 3.35
N GLY A 464 -40.91 -18.67 3.67
CA GLY A 464 -40.95 -19.37 4.96
C GLY A 464 -40.52 -18.48 6.12
N LEU A 465 -41.20 -18.60 7.26
CA LEU A 465 -40.82 -17.93 8.51
C LEU A 465 -41.06 -18.91 9.67
N SER A 466 -39.98 -19.45 10.22
CA SER A 466 -40.01 -20.51 11.21
C SER A 466 -39.07 -20.24 12.38
N ALA A 467 -39.59 -20.38 13.61
CA ALA A 467 -38.87 -20.31 14.88
C ALA A 467 -39.28 -21.49 15.77
N LEU A 468 -39.00 -22.72 15.32
CA LEU A 468 -39.45 -23.95 15.99
C LEU A 468 -38.40 -24.52 16.95
N PRO A 469 -38.78 -25.26 18.02
CA PRO A 469 -40.15 -25.65 18.39
C PRO A 469 -40.89 -24.63 19.29
N ALA A 470 -40.20 -23.66 19.89
CA ALA A 470 -40.77 -22.77 20.90
C ALA A 470 -40.31 -21.29 20.80
N GLY A 471 -39.71 -20.89 19.68
CA GLY A 471 -39.22 -19.54 19.44
C GLY A 471 -40.30 -18.50 19.12
N THR A 472 -39.87 -17.32 18.70
CA THR A 472 -40.73 -16.17 18.38
C THR A 472 -40.44 -15.62 16.99
N ASN A 473 -41.51 -15.13 16.34
CA ASN A 473 -41.41 -14.34 15.12
C ASN A 473 -41.92 -12.93 15.44
N HIS A 474 -41.03 -11.94 15.43
CA HIS A 474 -41.33 -10.54 15.76
C HIS A 474 -41.19 -9.66 14.53
N LEU A 475 -42.25 -8.91 14.22
CA LEU A 475 -42.29 -7.98 13.10
C LEU A 475 -42.47 -6.56 13.64
N SER A 476 -41.39 -5.79 13.69
CA SER A 476 -41.40 -4.36 14.03
C SER A 476 -41.61 -3.53 12.75
N TYR A 477 -42.51 -2.56 12.80
CA TYR A 477 -42.73 -1.64 11.67
C TYR A 477 -42.98 -0.22 12.16
N ARG A 478 -42.56 0.75 11.36
CA ARG A 478 -42.57 2.16 11.76
C ARG A 478 -43.86 2.92 11.44
N ASP A 479 -44.39 2.73 10.23
CA ASP A 479 -45.51 3.50 9.70
C ASP A 479 -46.82 2.71 9.86
N PRO A 480 -47.80 3.20 10.64
CA PRO A 480 -49.08 2.50 10.84
C PRO A 480 -49.92 2.38 9.56
N THR A 481 -49.60 3.14 8.50
CA THR A 481 -50.25 3.03 7.20
C THR A 481 -49.63 1.96 6.29
N LYS A 482 -48.43 1.47 6.62
CA LYS A 482 -47.69 0.43 5.88
C LYS A 482 -47.59 -0.86 6.70
N LEU A 483 -48.74 -1.45 7.03
CA LEU A 483 -48.79 -2.72 7.76
C LEU A 483 -48.02 -3.84 7.05
N PRO A 484 -47.31 -4.72 7.79
CA PRO A 484 -46.65 -5.89 7.22
C PRO A 484 -47.59 -6.76 6.40
N VAL A 485 -47.18 -7.12 5.18
CA VAL A 485 -47.94 -8.00 4.30
C VAL A 485 -47.37 -9.41 4.39
N VAL A 486 -48.03 -10.29 5.13
CA VAL A 486 -47.62 -11.69 5.31
C VAL A 486 -48.58 -12.60 4.54
N THR A 487 -48.09 -13.27 3.51
CA THR A 487 -48.87 -14.25 2.71
C THR A 487 -48.52 -15.70 3.00
N SER A 488 -47.39 -15.95 3.67
CA SER A 488 -47.02 -17.28 4.17
C SER A 488 -47.71 -17.59 5.49
N ARG A 489 -47.49 -18.80 6.02
CA ARG A 489 -48.00 -19.23 7.33
C ARG A 489 -46.82 -19.39 8.31
N PRO A 490 -46.47 -18.34 9.08
CA PRO A 490 -45.38 -18.42 10.03
C PRO A 490 -45.61 -19.48 11.12
N THR A 491 -44.53 -20.15 11.54
CA THR A 491 -44.56 -21.19 12.57
C THR A 491 -43.49 -20.94 13.64
N PRO A 492 -43.85 -20.53 14.87
CA PRO A 492 -45.18 -20.19 15.39
C PRO A 492 -45.73 -18.88 14.79
N SER A 493 -46.96 -18.52 15.17
CA SER A 493 -47.56 -17.25 14.73
C SER A 493 -46.69 -16.05 15.11
N PHE A 494 -46.68 -15.03 14.28
CA PHE A 494 -45.91 -13.82 14.53
C PHE A 494 -46.62 -12.84 15.46
N THR A 495 -45.83 -12.03 16.15
CA THR A 495 -46.28 -10.82 16.85
C THR A 495 -45.86 -9.61 16.03
N GLN A 496 -46.76 -8.64 15.88
CA GLN A 496 -46.46 -7.38 15.18
C GLN A 496 -46.42 -6.23 16.19
N MET A 497 -45.43 -5.35 16.07
CA MET A 497 -45.22 -4.21 16.96
C MET A 497 -45.02 -2.93 16.14
N LEU A 498 -45.78 -1.88 16.47
CA LEU A 498 -45.54 -0.55 15.93
C LEU A 498 -44.40 0.08 16.72
N ASP A 499 -43.27 0.33 16.07
CA ASP A 499 -42.11 0.99 16.67
C ASP A 499 -41.77 2.27 15.91
N SER A 500 -42.14 3.42 16.49
CA SER A 500 -41.86 4.73 15.91
C SER A 500 -40.40 5.19 16.09
N THR A 501 -39.60 4.47 16.87
CA THR A 501 -38.19 4.78 17.12
C THR A 501 -37.26 4.25 16.04
N LEU A 502 -37.74 3.34 15.19
CA LEU A 502 -37.01 2.87 14.01
C LEU A 502 -36.54 4.05 13.14
N PRO A 503 -35.35 3.95 12.55
CA PRO A 503 -34.78 4.97 11.68
C PRO A 503 -35.72 5.34 10.51
N ALA A 504 -35.51 6.49 9.89
CA ALA A 504 -36.31 6.86 8.73
C ALA A 504 -35.70 6.26 7.46
N CYS A 505 -36.54 5.64 6.63
CA CYS A 505 -36.21 5.42 5.22
C CYS A 505 -35.75 6.73 4.60
N ARG A 506 -34.48 6.82 4.23
CA ARG A 506 -34.03 7.84 3.29
C ARG A 506 -34.42 7.36 1.90
N GLY A 507 -34.84 8.29 1.04
CA GLY A 507 -35.14 7.94 -0.36
C GLY A 507 -33.91 7.36 -1.06
N PRO A 508 -34.08 6.70 -2.22
CA PRO A 508 -32.96 6.15 -2.97
C PRO A 508 -31.86 7.20 -3.08
N VAL A 509 -30.62 6.80 -2.77
CA VAL A 509 -29.45 7.62 -3.08
C VAL A 509 -29.47 7.81 -4.58
N VAL A 510 -29.98 8.95 -5.02
CA VAL A 510 -29.83 9.39 -6.40
C VAL A 510 -28.34 9.71 -6.51
N PRO A 511 -27.58 9.08 -7.43
CA PRO A 511 -26.17 9.43 -7.62
C PRO A 511 -26.10 10.96 -7.79
N VAL A 512 -25.35 11.60 -6.90
CA VAL A 512 -25.25 13.06 -6.85
C VAL A 512 -23.88 13.44 -7.36
N CYS A 513 -23.82 13.73 -8.66
CA CYS A 513 -22.61 14.25 -9.25
C CYS A 513 -22.09 15.48 -8.50
N GLY A 514 -20.80 15.44 -8.18
CA GLY A 514 -20.05 16.49 -7.50
C GLY A 514 -20.03 16.35 -5.98
N ASN A 515 -20.16 15.13 -5.45
CA ASN A 515 -20.07 14.86 -4.01
C ASN A 515 -18.71 14.22 -3.61
N GLY A 516 -17.87 13.89 -4.58
CA GLY A 516 -16.53 13.35 -4.41
C GLY A 516 -16.48 11.83 -4.33
N VAL A 517 -17.60 11.16 -4.61
CA VAL A 517 -17.75 9.70 -4.59
C VAL A 517 -18.23 9.24 -5.96
N LEU A 518 -17.64 8.17 -6.50
CA LEU A 518 -18.03 7.64 -7.81
C LEU A 518 -19.26 6.73 -7.66
N GLU A 519 -20.45 7.22 -8.02
CA GLU A 519 -21.72 6.52 -7.78
C GLU A 519 -22.48 6.17 -9.08
N GLY A 520 -23.04 4.95 -9.18
CA GLY A 520 -23.97 4.61 -10.28
C GLY A 520 -23.31 4.56 -11.67
N ASP A 521 -23.82 5.36 -12.62
CA ASP A 521 -23.32 5.47 -14.01
C ASP A 521 -22.25 6.57 -14.18
N GLU A 522 -21.73 7.12 -13.07
CA GLU A 522 -20.69 8.14 -13.09
C GLU A 522 -19.36 7.55 -13.57
N GLU A 523 -18.68 8.25 -14.48
CA GLU A 523 -17.35 7.90 -14.99
C GLU A 523 -16.24 8.71 -14.29
N CYS A 524 -16.62 9.77 -13.56
CA CYS A 524 -15.78 10.61 -12.72
C CYS A 524 -16.64 11.32 -11.66
N ASP A 525 -16.10 11.71 -10.51
CA ASP A 525 -16.71 12.69 -9.58
C ASP A 525 -15.57 13.43 -8.85
N LYS A 526 -15.51 14.75 -9.00
CA LYS A 526 -14.42 15.61 -8.48
C LYS A 526 -14.77 16.35 -7.19
N GLY A 527 -15.93 16.09 -6.59
CA GLY A 527 -16.39 16.81 -5.40
C GLY A 527 -17.01 18.17 -5.70
N ASP A 528 -17.26 18.47 -6.97
CA ASP A 528 -18.09 19.58 -7.42
C ASP A 528 -18.75 19.28 -8.78
N THR A 529 -19.64 20.18 -9.24
CA THR A 529 -20.37 20.05 -10.52
C THR A 529 -19.80 20.98 -11.60
N THR A 530 -18.55 21.42 -11.45
CA THR A 530 -17.90 22.38 -12.34
C THR A 530 -17.44 21.65 -13.59
N SER A 531 -18.14 21.90 -14.70
CA SER A 531 -17.69 21.44 -16.02
C SER A 531 -16.35 22.09 -16.41
N CYS A 532 -15.54 21.36 -17.19
CA CYS A 532 -14.23 21.72 -17.73
C CYS A 532 -13.03 21.60 -16.76
N ASP A 533 -13.09 20.68 -15.81
CA ASP A 533 -11.98 20.30 -14.91
C ASP A 533 -11.52 18.83 -15.09
N GLY A 534 -12.03 18.18 -16.14
CA GLY A 534 -11.87 16.76 -16.42
C GLY A 534 -13.08 15.92 -15.97
N CYS A 535 -14.10 16.51 -15.37
CA CYS A 535 -15.37 15.86 -15.07
C CYS A 535 -16.57 16.76 -15.32
N SER A 536 -17.52 16.29 -16.15
CA SER A 536 -18.70 17.10 -16.47
C SER A 536 -19.63 17.27 -15.28
N SER A 537 -20.54 18.25 -15.36
CA SER A 537 -21.62 18.43 -14.38
C SER A 537 -22.62 17.27 -14.30
N THR A 538 -22.44 16.25 -15.15
CA THR A 538 -23.17 14.98 -15.14
C THR A 538 -22.26 13.78 -14.91
N CYS A 539 -21.04 14.02 -14.42
CA CYS A 539 -20.08 13.02 -13.98
C CYS A 539 -19.71 12.03 -15.09
N LYS A 540 -19.47 12.60 -16.26
CA LYS A 540 -18.89 11.94 -17.45
C LYS A 540 -17.52 12.53 -17.74
N ILE A 541 -16.60 11.68 -18.19
CA ILE A 541 -15.23 12.10 -18.51
C ILE A 541 -15.28 13.05 -19.70
N GLU A 542 -14.82 14.27 -19.47
CA GLU A 542 -14.67 15.31 -20.50
C GLU A 542 -13.30 15.10 -21.16
N ALA A 543 -13.27 14.42 -22.31
CA ALA A 543 -12.04 14.13 -23.04
C ALA A 543 -12.29 14.05 -24.55
N CYS A 544 -11.29 14.45 -25.33
CA CYS A 544 -11.37 14.41 -26.79
C CYS A 544 -11.49 12.98 -27.32
N GLY A 545 -12.43 12.77 -28.24
CA GLY A 545 -12.70 11.48 -28.89
C GLY A 545 -13.73 10.63 -28.15
N ASN A 546 -14.52 11.21 -27.24
CA ASN A 546 -15.56 10.49 -26.48
C ASN A 546 -16.93 10.48 -27.21
N GLY A 547 -17.02 11.12 -28.37
CA GLY A 547 -18.20 11.22 -29.22
C GLY A 547 -19.15 12.35 -28.85
N ARG A 548 -18.74 13.25 -27.95
CA ARG A 548 -19.58 14.33 -27.43
C ARG A 548 -18.81 15.64 -27.43
N LYS A 549 -19.35 16.63 -28.16
CA LYS A 549 -18.81 17.98 -28.18
C LYS A 549 -19.10 18.76 -26.87
N GLU A 550 -18.11 18.87 -25.98
CA GLU A 550 -18.15 19.44 -24.62
C GLU A 550 -17.05 20.53 -24.42
N CYS A 551 -17.25 21.50 -23.52
CA CYS A 551 -16.27 22.59 -23.24
C CYS A 551 -15.82 23.41 -24.49
N ALA A 552 -14.53 23.76 -24.56
CA ALA A 552 -13.91 24.62 -25.58
C ALA A 552 -13.47 23.86 -26.85
N GLU A 553 -13.81 22.57 -26.97
CA GLU A 553 -13.46 21.81 -28.16
C GLU A 553 -14.27 22.23 -29.39
N LYS A 554 -13.58 22.25 -30.54
CA LYS A 554 -14.19 22.71 -31.78
C LYS A 554 -14.91 21.55 -32.51
N CYS A 555 -14.56 20.31 -32.23
CA CYS A 555 -15.19 19.09 -32.73
C CYS A 555 -14.96 17.92 -31.76
N ASP A 556 -15.70 16.83 -31.96
CA ASP A 556 -15.43 15.49 -31.43
C ASP A 556 -16.16 14.49 -32.34
N ASP A 557 -15.48 13.46 -32.84
CA ASP A 557 -16.05 12.43 -33.72
C ASP A 557 -15.97 11.00 -33.16
N GLY A 558 -15.72 10.87 -31.85
CA GLY A 558 -15.75 9.59 -31.14
C GLY A 558 -14.48 8.77 -31.25
N ASN A 559 -13.37 9.36 -31.68
CA ASN A 559 -12.05 8.75 -31.61
C ASN A 559 -10.92 9.81 -31.56
N VAL A 560 -9.66 9.39 -31.55
CA VAL A 560 -8.47 10.27 -31.47
C VAL A 560 -7.55 10.12 -32.70
N VAL A 561 -8.11 9.73 -33.85
CA VAL A 561 -7.37 9.52 -35.09
C VAL A 561 -7.33 10.84 -35.86
N ASP A 562 -6.13 11.38 -36.06
CA ASP A 562 -5.99 12.60 -36.85
C ASP A 562 -6.38 12.37 -38.33
N GLY A 563 -7.09 13.33 -38.92
CA GLY A 563 -7.39 13.36 -40.36
C GLY A 563 -8.74 12.79 -40.80
N ASP A 564 -9.62 12.36 -39.89
CA ASP A 564 -10.92 11.76 -40.21
C ASP A 564 -12.13 12.69 -39.98
N GLY A 565 -11.90 13.90 -39.47
CA GLY A 565 -12.92 14.93 -39.27
C GLY A 565 -12.70 15.75 -38.00
N CYS A 566 -12.14 15.15 -36.96
CA CYS A 566 -11.72 15.81 -35.73
C CYS A 566 -10.41 15.23 -35.22
N ASP A 567 -9.38 16.07 -35.12
CA ASP A 567 -8.06 15.58 -34.72
C ASP A 567 -7.95 15.41 -33.20
N SER A 568 -6.90 14.72 -32.75
CA SER A 568 -6.66 14.35 -31.34
C SER A 568 -6.54 15.54 -30.37
N ASN A 569 -6.36 16.77 -30.89
CA ASN A 569 -6.37 18.01 -30.12
C ASN A 569 -7.74 18.72 -30.10
N CYS A 570 -8.79 18.04 -30.57
CA CYS A 570 -10.16 18.51 -30.54
C CYS A 570 -10.44 19.74 -31.41
N THR A 571 -9.72 19.78 -32.54
CA THR A 571 -9.92 20.76 -33.61
C THR A 571 -10.23 20.07 -34.94
N PRO A 572 -11.10 20.67 -35.78
CA PRO A 572 -11.42 20.07 -37.06
C PRO A 572 -10.16 19.85 -37.88
N THR A 573 -10.08 18.70 -38.54
CA THR A 573 -8.99 18.39 -39.46
C THR A 573 -8.81 19.52 -40.49
N GLY A 574 -7.59 20.06 -40.57
CA GLY A 574 -7.15 20.93 -41.65
C GLY A 574 -6.15 22.02 -41.25
N CYS A 575 -5.56 22.62 -42.27
CA CYS A 575 -4.41 23.51 -42.18
C CYS A 575 -4.54 24.61 -41.11
N GLY A 576 -3.54 24.67 -40.26
CA GLY A 576 -3.38 25.64 -39.17
C GLY A 576 -3.97 25.19 -37.86
N ASN A 577 -4.09 23.88 -37.66
CA ASN A 577 -4.62 23.30 -36.42
C ASN A 577 -3.54 22.62 -35.56
N GLY A 578 -2.29 22.61 -36.03
CA GLY A 578 -1.10 22.12 -35.34
C GLY A 578 -0.83 20.64 -35.55
N ILE A 579 -1.58 19.96 -36.43
CA ILE A 579 -1.46 18.53 -36.70
C ILE A 579 -1.34 18.31 -38.20
N VAL A 580 -0.24 17.69 -38.64
CA VAL A 580 0.00 17.41 -40.06
C VAL A 580 -0.84 16.21 -40.50
N THR A 581 -1.88 16.45 -41.31
CA THR A 581 -2.78 15.40 -41.80
C THR A 581 -2.54 15.05 -43.27
N ALA A 582 -3.24 14.02 -43.78
CA ALA A 582 -3.03 13.50 -45.14
C ALA A 582 -3.44 14.53 -46.22
N GLY A 583 -2.45 15.25 -46.76
CA GLY A 583 -2.64 16.30 -47.76
C GLY A 583 -1.81 17.56 -47.49
N GLU A 584 -1.23 17.66 -46.29
CA GLU A 584 -0.43 18.79 -45.81
C GLU A 584 1.05 18.42 -45.82
N ALA A 585 1.92 19.35 -46.23
CA ALA A 585 3.37 19.15 -46.16
C ALA A 585 3.97 19.64 -44.83
N CYS A 586 3.22 20.46 -44.11
CA CYS A 586 3.53 21.12 -42.85
C CYS A 586 2.19 21.59 -42.22
N ASP A 587 2.17 21.86 -40.92
CA ASP A 587 1.09 22.54 -40.21
C ASP A 587 1.70 23.10 -38.92
N ASP A 588 1.69 24.41 -38.75
CA ASP A 588 2.36 25.11 -37.66
C ASP A 588 1.37 25.72 -36.64
N GLY A 589 0.11 25.28 -36.70
CA GLY A 589 -0.94 25.75 -35.79
C GLY A 589 -1.57 27.08 -36.19
N ASN A 590 -1.29 27.60 -37.38
CA ASN A 590 -1.98 28.76 -37.92
C ASN A 590 -2.06 28.74 -39.47
N THR A 591 -2.71 29.75 -40.08
CA THR A 591 -2.88 29.83 -41.55
C THR A 591 -2.18 31.04 -42.14
N ASN A 592 -1.12 31.52 -41.48
CA ASN A 592 -0.37 32.66 -41.98
C ASN A 592 0.49 32.23 -43.16
N PRO A 593 0.39 32.92 -44.31
CA PRO A 593 1.14 32.53 -45.50
C PRO A 593 2.63 32.93 -45.46
N ASP A 594 3.07 33.60 -44.39
CA ASP A 594 4.37 34.26 -44.24
C ASP A 594 5.22 33.54 -43.16
N ASP A 595 5.09 32.22 -43.04
CA ASP A 595 6.00 31.38 -42.28
C ASP A 595 6.42 30.16 -43.13
N SER A 596 7.13 29.22 -42.53
CA SER A 596 7.62 28.02 -43.22
C SER A 596 6.51 27.12 -43.78
N CYS A 597 5.24 27.40 -43.48
CA CYS A 597 4.06 26.68 -43.91
C CYS A 597 2.93 27.62 -44.36
N ASP A 598 2.74 27.77 -45.67
CA ASP A 598 1.74 28.70 -46.19
C ASP A 598 0.29 28.33 -45.79
N ALA A 599 -0.66 29.24 -46.04
CA ALA A 599 -2.08 29.05 -45.73
C ALA A 599 -2.76 27.85 -46.46
N ASN A 600 -2.04 27.16 -47.35
CA ASN A 600 -2.48 25.92 -48.00
C ASN A 600 -1.59 24.72 -47.60
N CYS A 601 -0.82 24.88 -46.51
CA CYS A 601 0.08 23.92 -45.93
C CYS A 601 1.17 23.42 -46.91
N LYS A 602 1.84 24.38 -47.58
CA LYS A 602 2.98 24.19 -48.49
C LYS A 602 4.20 25.02 -48.08
N VAL A 603 5.39 24.57 -48.44
CA VAL A 603 6.70 25.19 -48.11
C VAL A 603 7.20 26.12 -49.25
N THR A 604 7.79 27.30 -48.96
CA THR A 604 8.31 28.34 -49.91
C THR A 604 9.87 28.57 -49.87
N GLY A 605 10.50 29.49 -50.65
CA GLY A 605 12.00 29.62 -50.82
C GLY A 605 12.60 30.95 -51.42
N CYS A 606 13.96 31.06 -51.53
CA CYS A 606 14.88 32.24 -51.50
C CYS A 606 14.42 33.58 -52.12
N GLY A 607 14.53 34.64 -51.32
CA GLY A 607 14.16 36.03 -51.57
C GLY A 607 12.78 36.39 -51.02
N ASP A 608 12.14 35.48 -50.28
CA ASP A 608 10.79 35.65 -49.73
C ASP A 608 10.78 36.07 -48.26
N GLY A 609 11.95 36.10 -47.62
CA GLY A 609 12.11 36.55 -46.23
C GLY A 609 12.19 35.42 -45.21
N HIS A 610 12.25 34.16 -45.68
CA HIS A 610 12.32 32.97 -44.83
C HIS A 610 13.39 32.00 -45.33
N ILE A 611 14.27 31.55 -44.43
CA ILE A 611 15.40 30.67 -44.78
C ILE A 611 14.90 29.25 -45.13
N GLY A 612 14.94 28.91 -46.41
CA GLY A 612 14.49 27.62 -46.95
C GLY A 612 15.60 26.55 -47.11
N PRO A 613 15.25 25.31 -47.55
CA PRO A 613 16.21 24.22 -47.73
C PRO A 613 17.19 24.50 -48.89
N GLY A 614 18.44 24.80 -48.56
CA GLY A 614 19.51 25.15 -49.52
C GLY A 614 20.04 26.57 -49.37
N GLU A 615 19.49 27.34 -48.43
CA GLU A 615 19.86 28.72 -48.12
C GLU A 615 20.57 28.79 -46.76
N GLU A 616 21.58 29.66 -46.62
CA GLU A 616 22.23 29.93 -45.34
C GLU A 616 21.64 31.18 -44.66
N CYS A 617 20.88 31.99 -45.41
CA CYS A 617 20.21 33.22 -44.99
C CYS A 617 19.15 33.63 -46.03
N ASP A 618 18.12 34.39 -45.64
CA ASP A 618 17.14 35.01 -46.55
C ASP A 618 16.43 36.17 -45.82
N HIS A 619 16.88 37.39 -46.08
CA HIS A 619 16.29 38.62 -45.55
C HIS A 619 15.27 39.24 -46.53
N GLY A 620 14.77 38.43 -47.47
CA GLY A 620 13.73 38.80 -48.41
C GLY A 620 14.23 39.73 -49.51
N PRO A 621 13.49 40.77 -49.90
CA PRO A 621 13.88 41.63 -51.02
C PRO A 621 15.17 42.44 -50.79
N THR A 622 15.73 42.43 -49.57
CA THR A 622 16.96 43.16 -49.22
C THR A 622 18.24 42.34 -49.39
N ASN A 623 18.15 41.07 -49.78
CA ASN A 623 19.33 40.23 -50.03
C ASN A 623 20.30 40.91 -51.01
N GLY A 624 21.57 41.03 -50.60
CA GLY A 624 22.61 41.72 -51.37
C GLY A 624 22.59 43.26 -51.28
N THR A 625 21.87 43.85 -50.32
CA THR A 625 21.92 45.29 -50.05
C THR A 625 23.00 45.67 -49.02
N PRO A 626 23.53 46.92 -49.03
CA PRO A 626 24.67 47.27 -48.16
C PRO A 626 24.33 47.25 -46.67
N GLY A 627 25.00 46.39 -45.89
CA GLY A 627 24.77 46.18 -44.46
C GLY A 627 24.01 44.89 -44.15
N ASP A 628 23.60 44.16 -45.18
CA ASP A 628 22.90 42.89 -45.05
C ASP A 628 23.92 41.73 -44.93
N SER A 629 23.75 40.88 -43.91
CA SER A 629 24.61 39.70 -43.70
C SER A 629 24.33 38.58 -44.71
N CYS A 630 23.31 38.74 -45.55
CA CYS A 630 22.92 37.80 -46.58
C CYS A 630 23.18 38.32 -48.00
N ASP A 631 23.93 37.53 -48.80
CA ASP A 631 24.22 37.87 -50.19
C ASP A 631 23.00 37.65 -51.11
N ALA A 632 23.07 38.16 -52.35
CA ALA A 632 21.96 38.12 -53.32
C ALA A 632 21.59 36.70 -53.81
N VAL A 633 22.27 35.66 -53.33
CA VAL A 633 22.06 34.24 -53.66
C VAL A 633 21.83 33.40 -52.39
N CYS A 634 21.50 34.05 -51.27
CA CYS A 634 21.17 33.44 -49.99
C CYS A 634 22.36 32.71 -49.30
N LEU A 635 23.58 33.29 -49.38
CA LEU A 635 24.80 32.85 -48.67
C LEU A 635 25.39 33.94 -47.75
N LEU A 636 26.04 33.55 -46.64
CA LEU A 636 26.54 34.46 -45.59
C LEU A 636 27.88 35.16 -45.94
N VAL A 637 28.00 36.45 -45.58
CA VAL A 637 29.23 37.28 -45.67
C VAL A 637 30.25 36.87 -44.57
N ARG A 638 31.58 36.91 -44.84
CA ARG A 638 32.63 36.30 -43.97
C ARG A 638 33.71 37.28 -43.47
N CYS A 639 33.76 37.43 -42.15
CA CYS A 639 34.71 38.22 -41.38
C CYS A 639 36.17 37.70 -41.36
N GLY A 640 37.13 38.62 -41.34
CA GLY A 640 38.57 38.36 -41.14
C GLY A 640 39.34 38.22 -42.45
N ASN A 641 38.81 38.77 -43.54
CA ASN A 641 39.36 38.65 -44.89
C ASN A 641 40.13 39.92 -45.32
N ASN A 642 40.24 40.89 -44.42
CA ASN A 642 40.97 42.15 -44.56
C ASN A 642 40.33 43.13 -45.56
N VAL A 643 39.03 42.96 -45.82
CA VAL A 643 38.20 43.87 -46.61
C VAL A 643 37.01 44.24 -45.74
N LEU A 644 36.84 45.52 -45.42
CA LEU A 644 35.64 45.98 -44.72
C LEU A 644 34.46 45.98 -45.70
N GLU A 645 33.66 44.92 -45.65
CA GLU A 645 32.49 44.71 -46.51
C GLU A 645 31.22 45.31 -45.88
N SER A 646 30.16 45.50 -46.67
CA SER A 646 28.95 46.15 -46.16
C SER A 646 28.18 45.20 -45.24
N GLY A 647 28.35 45.36 -43.93
CA GLY A 647 27.82 44.47 -42.89
C GLY A 647 28.76 44.33 -41.69
N GLU A 648 30.03 44.70 -41.86
CA GLU A 648 31.09 44.65 -40.85
C GLU A 648 31.32 46.04 -40.22
N GLU A 649 31.57 46.11 -38.91
CA GLU A 649 31.92 47.35 -38.20
C GLU A 649 33.45 47.54 -38.12
N CYS A 650 34.19 46.45 -38.20
CA CYS A 650 35.64 46.35 -38.34
C CYS A 650 35.97 45.05 -39.09
N ASP A 651 37.12 44.97 -39.76
CA ASP A 651 37.75 43.71 -40.23
C ASP A 651 39.27 43.96 -40.18
N ASP A 652 39.98 43.23 -39.31
CA ASP A 652 41.42 43.36 -39.10
C ASP A 652 42.24 42.22 -39.72
N GLY A 653 41.63 41.51 -40.68
CA GLY A 653 42.29 40.51 -41.51
C GLY A 653 42.53 39.18 -40.82
N ASN A 654 41.89 38.94 -39.67
CA ASN A 654 41.90 37.65 -39.01
C ASN A 654 40.65 37.46 -38.12
N THR A 655 40.53 36.33 -37.42
CA THR A 655 39.42 36.03 -36.50
C THR A 655 39.91 35.78 -35.07
N THR A 656 41.04 36.38 -34.70
CA THR A 656 41.63 36.25 -33.37
C THR A 656 40.95 37.27 -32.47
N PRO A 657 40.31 36.86 -31.37
CA PRO A 657 39.73 37.82 -30.44
C PRO A 657 40.82 38.64 -29.72
N CYS A 658 40.46 39.84 -29.25
CA CYS A 658 41.26 40.74 -28.39
C CYS A 658 42.40 41.55 -29.05
N ASP A 659 42.41 41.73 -30.37
CA ASP A 659 43.40 42.54 -31.08
C ASP A 659 42.81 43.81 -31.76
N GLY A 660 41.50 44.00 -31.68
CA GLY A 660 40.82 45.22 -32.12
C GLY A 660 39.51 44.99 -32.86
N CYS A 661 39.25 43.75 -33.30
CA CYS A 661 37.99 43.36 -33.90
C CYS A 661 37.58 41.94 -33.46
N ALA A 662 36.30 41.76 -33.13
CA ALA A 662 35.80 40.45 -32.77
C ALA A 662 35.87 39.48 -33.95
N PRO A 663 35.90 38.15 -33.72
CA PRO A 663 35.76 37.15 -34.79
C PRO A 663 34.48 37.27 -35.63
N GLY A 664 33.50 38.07 -35.17
CA GLY A 664 32.26 38.43 -35.87
C GLY A 664 32.26 39.84 -36.46
N CYS A 665 33.40 40.49 -36.62
CA CYS A 665 33.58 41.79 -37.27
C CYS A 665 32.81 42.96 -36.60
N ARG A 666 32.79 42.93 -35.25
CA ARG A 666 32.23 43.97 -34.38
C ARG A 666 33.27 44.53 -33.41
N ILE A 667 33.04 45.75 -32.93
CA ILE A 667 33.93 46.44 -31.99
C ILE A 667 33.62 45.99 -30.55
N GLU A 668 34.58 45.36 -29.88
CA GLU A 668 34.43 44.72 -28.54
C GLU A 668 34.14 45.74 -27.39
N ARG A 669 33.07 45.53 -26.58
CA ARG A 669 32.57 46.42 -25.48
C ARG A 669 31.62 45.73 -24.45
N CYS A 670 31.90 45.86 -23.14
CA CYS A 670 30.98 45.48 -22.03
C CYS A 670 29.57 46.11 -22.08
N GLY A 671 28.56 45.25 -21.89
CA GLY A 671 27.12 45.54 -21.84
C GLY A 671 26.36 45.20 -23.11
N ASP A 672 26.95 44.43 -24.04
CA ASP A 672 26.34 44.09 -25.32
C ASP A 672 25.78 42.65 -25.38
N GLY A 673 25.94 41.89 -24.30
CA GLY A 673 25.41 40.53 -24.16
C GLY A 673 26.35 39.44 -24.65
N ILE A 674 27.61 39.77 -24.97
CA ILE A 674 28.62 38.82 -25.37
C ILE A 674 29.79 38.89 -24.38
N PRO A 675 30.07 37.83 -23.58
CA PRO A 675 31.19 37.86 -22.65
C PRO A 675 32.54 37.87 -23.39
N GLU A 676 33.19 39.03 -23.41
CA GLU A 676 34.45 39.27 -24.12
C GLU A 676 35.67 39.29 -23.16
N CYS A 677 36.87 39.53 -23.68
CA CYS A 677 38.09 39.40 -22.87
C CYS A 677 38.26 40.52 -21.83
N GLY A 678 38.24 40.13 -20.55
CA GLY A 678 38.29 41.03 -19.39
C GLY A 678 36.99 41.06 -18.59
N GLU A 679 35.94 40.42 -19.11
CA GLU A 679 34.62 40.32 -18.51
C GLU A 679 34.44 38.93 -17.89
N ALA A 680 33.89 38.88 -16.69
CA ALA A 680 33.55 37.62 -16.04
C ALA A 680 32.13 37.15 -16.41
N CYS A 681 31.29 38.08 -16.88
CA CYS A 681 29.92 37.89 -17.35
C CYS A 681 29.51 39.12 -18.17
N ASP A 682 28.61 38.94 -19.13
CA ASP A 682 27.93 40.04 -19.82
C ASP A 682 26.53 39.56 -20.24
N LEU A 683 25.51 40.10 -19.58
CA LEU A 683 24.09 39.83 -19.83
C LEU A 683 23.43 41.00 -20.58
N GLY A 684 24.23 41.81 -21.27
CA GLY A 684 23.76 42.96 -22.02
C GLY A 684 23.15 44.01 -21.10
N SER A 685 21.94 44.45 -21.44
CA SER A 685 21.18 45.40 -20.61
C SER A 685 20.81 44.87 -19.22
N GLU A 686 20.91 43.56 -18.98
CA GLU A 686 20.60 42.94 -17.68
C GLU A 686 21.76 43.02 -16.68
N ASN A 687 22.91 43.56 -17.10
CA ASN A 687 24.01 43.87 -16.19
C ASN A 687 23.55 44.90 -15.13
N GLY A 688 23.64 44.52 -13.86
CA GLY A 688 23.15 45.35 -12.74
C GLY A 688 21.66 45.22 -12.41
N MET A 689 20.92 44.32 -13.06
CA MET A 689 19.54 44.00 -12.66
C MET A 689 19.49 43.03 -11.47
N PRO A 690 18.44 43.12 -10.62
CA PRO A 690 18.20 42.18 -9.52
C PRO A 690 18.32 40.71 -9.91
N GLY A 691 19.15 39.94 -9.20
CA GLY A 691 19.29 38.49 -9.40
C GLY A 691 20.11 38.06 -10.61
N SER A 692 20.63 38.98 -11.43
CA SER A 692 21.36 38.63 -12.66
C SER A 692 22.76 38.03 -12.42
N GLY A 693 23.31 38.19 -11.21
CA GLY A 693 24.65 37.67 -10.86
C GLY A 693 25.82 38.38 -11.56
N CYS A 694 25.53 39.39 -12.39
CA CYS A 694 26.50 40.20 -13.12
C CYS A 694 26.31 41.69 -12.82
N ASN A 695 27.36 42.36 -12.35
CA ASN A 695 27.27 43.79 -12.06
C ASN A 695 27.45 44.66 -13.31
N THR A 696 27.21 45.97 -13.18
CA THR A 696 27.31 46.96 -14.29
C THR A 696 28.72 47.15 -14.85
N SER A 697 29.72 46.47 -14.31
CA SER A 697 31.11 46.46 -14.81
C SER A 697 31.51 45.08 -15.36
N CYS A 698 30.53 44.23 -15.72
CA CYS A 698 30.75 42.90 -16.29
C CYS A 698 31.59 41.97 -15.38
N ALA A 699 31.47 42.13 -14.05
CA ALA A 699 32.10 41.27 -13.07
C ALA A 699 31.06 40.36 -12.37
N ARG A 700 31.41 39.08 -12.21
CA ARG A 700 30.59 38.09 -11.48
C ARG A 700 30.64 38.37 -9.99
N CYS A 701 29.48 38.40 -9.36
CA CYS A 701 29.38 38.54 -7.92
C CYS A 701 29.00 37.19 -7.29
N SER A 702 29.81 36.69 -6.36
CA SER A 702 29.54 35.42 -5.67
C SER A 702 28.59 35.63 -4.49
N LEU A 703 27.57 34.77 -4.40
CA LEU A 703 26.65 34.67 -3.26
C LEU A 703 27.44 34.58 -1.95
N GLY A 704 27.32 35.59 -1.09
CA GLY A 704 27.92 35.63 0.25
C GLY A 704 29.08 36.62 0.48
N SER A 705 29.57 37.35 -0.53
CA SER A 705 30.75 38.24 -0.36
C SER A 705 30.51 39.75 -0.37
N GLY A 706 29.28 40.21 -0.09
CA GLY A 706 28.99 41.59 0.36
C GLY A 706 29.21 42.73 -0.65
N ALA A 707 28.20 43.61 -0.72
CA ALA A 707 28.20 44.95 -1.30
C ALA A 707 28.63 45.04 -2.78
N ASP A 708 27.68 44.75 -3.67
CA ASP A 708 27.50 45.30 -5.04
C ASP A 708 26.52 44.44 -5.88
N CYS A 709 25.96 43.36 -5.30
CA CYS A 709 24.90 42.56 -5.94
C CYS A 709 23.54 43.28 -5.92
N PRO A 710 22.88 43.45 -7.07
CA PRO A 710 21.51 43.90 -7.15
C PRO A 710 20.53 42.81 -6.71
N CYS A 711 19.49 43.18 -5.98
CA CYS A 711 18.45 42.27 -5.47
C CYS A 711 17.07 42.93 -5.48
N ALA A 712 16.02 42.11 -5.48
CA ALA A 712 14.63 42.54 -5.32
C ALA A 712 14.05 42.03 -4.00
N GLU A 713 14.45 40.83 -3.59
CA GLU A 713 14.04 40.17 -2.35
C GLU A 713 15.22 39.56 -1.59
N ASP A 714 15.02 39.24 -0.31
CA ASP A 714 16.10 38.78 0.58
C ASP A 714 16.73 37.45 0.10
N LEU A 715 15.97 36.62 -0.62
CA LEU A 715 16.43 35.32 -1.14
C LEU A 715 17.41 35.46 -2.32
N ASP A 716 17.35 36.57 -3.06
CA ASP A 716 18.28 36.88 -4.17
C ASP A 716 19.71 37.06 -3.67
N CYS A 717 19.86 37.49 -2.41
CA CYS A 717 21.16 37.73 -1.79
C CYS A 717 21.80 36.47 -1.22
N HIS A 718 20.98 35.54 -0.73
CA HIS A 718 21.42 34.27 -0.18
C HIS A 718 20.24 33.29 -0.13
N PRO A 719 20.41 31.98 -0.43
CA PRO A 719 19.33 30.98 -0.39
C PRO A 719 18.64 30.77 0.97
N LEU A 720 19.17 31.37 2.04
CA LEU A 720 18.55 31.34 3.38
C LEU A 720 17.83 32.65 3.69
N GLY A 721 17.80 33.60 2.74
CA GLY A 721 17.25 34.94 2.91
C GLY A 721 17.91 35.69 4.07
N ARG A 722 17.11 36.49 4.76
CA ARG A 722 17.49 37.28 5.95
C ARG A 722 18.10 36.42 7.08
N CYS A 723 17.87 35.11 7.09
CA CYS A 723 18.45 34.16 8.05
C CYS A 723 19.98 34.04 7.92
N ALA A 724 20.56 34.34 6.76
CA ALA A 724 22.02 34.32 6.54
C ALA A 724 22.74 35.58 7.01
N GLY A 725 22.03 36.53 7.62
CA GLY A 725 22.59 37.80 8.07
C GLY A 725 22.90 38.77 6.92
N ILE A 726 22.29 38.55 5.75
CA ILE A 726 22.33 39.44 4.57
C ILE A 726 20.92 39.52 3.97
N ALA A 727 20.49 40.72 3.61
CA ALA A 727 19.13 40.97 3.11
C ALA A 727 19.14 42.05 2.04
N CYS A 728 18.09 42.09 1.24
CA CYS A 728 17.91 43.09 0.23
C CYS A 728 17.42 44.40 0.86
N VAL A 729 18.29 45.41 0.89
CA VAL A 729 17.96 46.72 1.45
C VAL A 729 18.24 47.77 0.38
N SER A 730 17.18 48.45 -0.05
CA SER A 730 17.25 49.45 -1.13
C SER A 730 17.82 48.90 -2.45
N GLY A 731 17.48 47.65 -2.79
CA GLY A 731 17.88 47.01 -4.06
C GLY A 731 19.30 46.46 -4.09
N LEU A 732 20.00 46.45 -2.95
CA LEU A 732 21.35 45.90 -2.81
C LEU A 732 21.45 44.92 -1.64
N CYS A 733 22.26 43.89 -1.80
CA CYS A 733 22.52 42.91 -0.75
C CYS A 733 23.40 43.49 0.35
N THR A 734 22.80 43.74 1.52
CA THR A 734 23.45 44.36 2.68
C THR A 734 23.41 43.45 3.91
N PRO A 735 24.48 43.38 4.72
CA PRO A 735 24.47 42.63 5.96
C PRO A 735 23.41 43.18 6.95
N VAL A 736 22.59 42.30 7.52
CA VAL A 736 21.56 42.63 8.52
C VAL A 736 21.59 41.63 9.69
N PRO A 737 21.09 42.00 10.88
CA PRO A 737 20.98 41.06 12.00
C PRO A 737 20.02 39.90 11.68
N VAL A 738 20.41 38.67 12.04
CA VAL A 738 19.59 37.46 11.88
C VAL A 738 18.38 37.50 12.83
N PRO A 739 17.14 37.25 12.36
CA PRO A 739 15.97 37.20 13.22
C PRO A 739 16.01 35.98 14.16
N ALA A 740 15.61 36.16 15.42
CA ALA A 740 15.46 35.05 16.36
C ALA A 740 14.18 34.26 16.04
N CYS A 741 14.31 32.98 15.71
CA CYS A 741 13.21 32.10 15.29
C CYS A 741 12.58 31.28 16.42
N ASP A 742 13.09 31.39 17.64
CA ASP A 742 12.62 30.63 18.79
C ASP A 742 11.21 31.07 19.20
N ASP A 743 10.20 30.29 18.82
CA ASP A 743 8.80 30.54 19.16
C ASP A 743 8.45 30.05 20.59
N HIS A 744 9.45 29.49 21.28
CA HIS A 744 9.41 28.89 22.60
C HIS A 744 8.48 27.67 22.71
N ASP A 745 8.12 27.03 21.59
CA ASP A 745 7.40 25.76 21.57
C ASP A 745 8.36 24.56 21.61
N ALA A 746 8.58 24.05 22.81
CA ALA A 746 9.48 22.91 23.05
C ALA A 746 9.04 21.62 22.32
N CYS A 747 7.80 21.54 21.81
CA CYS A 747 7.22 20.34 21.22
C CYS A 747 7.38 20.22 19.71
N ASN A 748 7.70 21.32 19.05
CA ASN A 748 8.03 21.30 17.64
C ASN A 748 9.57 21.29 17.42
N GLY A 749 10.35 21.39 18.51
CA GLY A 749 11.81 21.31 18.48
C GLY A 749 12.46 22.59 17.98
N VAL A 750 13.78 22.74 18.21
CA VAL A 750 14.48 24.00 17.94
C VAL A 750 14.30 24.46 16.49
N GLU A 751 13.66 25.61 16.33
CA GLU A 751 13.23 26.17 15.06
C GLU A 751 14.45 26.61 14.28
N THR A 752 14.48 26.20 13.01
CA THR A 752 15.57 26.52 12.11
C THR A 752 15.09 27.53 11.08
N CYS A 753 15.75 28.68 11.04
CA CYS A 753 15.51 29.71 10.04
C CYS A 753 16.04 29.20 8.69
N ALA A 754 15.15 28.88 7.76
CA ALA A 754 15.51 28.43 6.41
C ALA A 754 14.67 29.20 5.37
N ALA A 755 15.23 29.45 4.18
CA ALA A 755 14.53 30.15 3.09
C ALA A 755 13.78 31.44 3.50
N GLY A 756 14.31 32.21 4.47
CA GLY A 756 13.69 33.46 4.95
C GLY A 756 12.47 33.29 5.85
N SER A 757 12.11 32.07 6.28
CA SER A 757 11.01 31.77 7.21
C SER A 757 11.46 30.85 8.34
N CYS A 758 10.83 30.94 9.51
CA CYS A 758 11.13 30.05 10.64
C CYS A 758 10.37 28.74 10.46
N PHE A 759 11.10 27.62 10.42
CA PHE A 759 10.51 26.28 10.37
C PHE A 759 10.65 25.60 11.73
N PRO A 760 9.58 24.96 12.24
CA PRO A 760 9.68 24.12 13.44
C PRO A 760 10.71 23.01 13.23
N GLY A 761 11.44 22.68 14.30
CA GLY A 761 12.49 21.65 14.26
C GLY A 761 11.94 20.23 14.21
N THR A 762 12.79 19.26 14.59
CA THR A 762 12.31 17.89 14.85
C THR A 762 11.70 17.84 16.24
N ALA A 763 10.39 17.57 16.30
CA ALA A 763 9.68 17.36 17.55
C ALA A 763 10.39 16.29 18.43
N PRO A 764 10.58 16.53 19.73
CA PRO A 764 11.14 15.52 20.62
C PRO A 764 10.19 14.31 20.73
N THR A 765 10.76 13.10 20.74
CA THR A 765 9.97 11.89 20.99
C THR A 765 9.61 11.82 22.47
N CYS A 766 8.40 12.23 22.82
CA CYS A 766 7.92 12.25 24.21
C CYS A 766 7.48 10.89 24.74
N HIS A 767 7.97 9.79 24.18
CA HIS A 767 7.65 8.46 24.65
C HIS A 767 8.69 8.00 25.69
N ASP A 768 8.33 7.85 26.97
CA ASP A 768 9.27 7.47 28.05
C ASP A 768 9.44 5.95 28.22
N GLY A 769 8.61 5.17 27.53
CA GLY A 769 8.65 3.70 27.57
C GLY A 769 7.87 3.11 28.75
N ASN A 770 7.22 3.95 29.56
CA ASN A 770 6.32 3.56 30.62
C ASN A 770 4.89 3.62 30.10
N LEU A 771 4.29 2.44 29.87
CA LEU A 771 2.91 2.31 29.36
C LEU A 771 1.86 3.08 30.21
N CYS A 772 2.20 3.49 31.44
CA CYS A 772 1.26 4.01 32.43
C CYS A 772 1.33 5.53 32.58
N THR A 773 1.97 6.20 31.64
CA THR A 773 1.90 7.65 31.46
C THR A 773 1.16 7.96 30.17
N ASP A 774 0.45 9.08 30.16
CA ASP A 774 -0.09 9.68 28.95
C ASP A 774 0.98 10.62 28.41
N ASP A 775 1.83 10.06 27.56
CA ASP A 775 2.98 10.72 26.97
C ASP A 775 2.51 11.85 26.05
N THR A 776 2.59 13.08 26.54
CA THR A 776 2.08 14.28 25.87
C THR A 776 3.19 15.30 25.76
N CYS A 777 3.08 16.20 24.80
CA CYS A 777 4.00 17.32 24.69
C CYS A 777 3.25 18.63 24.93
N ASP A 778 3.67 19.38 25.94
CA ASP A 778 3.17 20.72 26.25
C ASP A 778 4.13 21.76 25.68
N GLY A 779 3.65 22.64 24.79
CA GLY A 779 4.53 23.56 24.07
C GLY A 779 5.36 24.49 24.97
N ALA A 780 4.91 24.80 26.18
CA ALA A 780 5.65 25.67 27.09
C ALA A 780 6.69 24.92 27.96
N SER A 781 6.51 23.62 28.19
CA SER A 781 7.31 22.83 29.13
C SER A 781 7.98 21.58 28.55
N GLY A 782 7.68 21.24 27.30
CA GLY A 782 8.19 20.08 26.58
C GLY A 782 7.44 18.80 26.92
N CYS A 783 8.12 17.66 26.81
CA CYS A 783 7.52 16.37 27.08
C CYS A 783 7.03 16.24 28.53
N ALA A 784 5.74 15.98 28.68
CA ALA A 784 5.06 15.72 29.92
C ALA A 784 4.61 14.24 29.96
N TYR A 785 4.81 13.62 31.12
CA TYR A 785 4.46 12.21 31.35
C TYR A 785 3.46 12.09 32.50
N PRO A 786 2.26 12.73 32.42
CA PRO A 786 1.24 12.59 33.44
C PRO A 786 0.86 11.11 33.62
N PRO A 787 0.79 10.59 34.85
CA PRO A 787 0.37 9.22 35.08
C PRO A 787 -1.09 9.02 34.66
N LYS A 788 -1.37 7.93 33.94
CA LYS A 788 -2.74 7.51 33.59
C LYS A 788 -3.59 7.43 34.86
N THR A 789 -4.86 7.82 34.77
CA THR A 789 -5.83 7.79 35.88
C THR A 789 -7.01 6.86 35.57
N GLY A 790 -7.88 6.61 36.55
CA GLY A 790 -9.07 5.77 36.33
C GLY A 790 -8.74 4.30 36.02
N PHE A 791 -9.54 3.68 35.17
CA PHE A 791 -9.35 2.29 34.76
C PHE A 791 -8.09 2.10 33.91
N ALA A 792 -7.70 3.10 33.12
CA ALA A 792 -6.47 3.11 32.33
C ALA A 792 -5.19 2.94 33.20
N ALA A 793 -5.21 3.46 34.43
CA ALA A 793 -4.13 3.27 35.41
C ALA A 793 -4.00 1.81 35.87
N ILE A 794 -5.11 1.05 35.87
CA ILE A 794 -5.16 -0.35 36.28
C ILE A 794 -4.73 -1.24 35.12
N THR A 795 -5.30 -1.02 33.93
CA THR A 795 -5.04 -1.83 32.73
C THR A 795 -3.58 -1.77 32.34
N CYS A 796 -3.00 -0.57 32.27
CA CYS A 796 -1.58 -0.44 31.94
C CYS A 796 -0.66 -1.23 32.91
N ARG A 797 -0.95 -1.21 34.22
CA ARG A 797 -0.12 -1.92 35.20
C ARG A 797 -0.25 -3.43 35.04
N LEU A 798 -1.37 -3.92 34.50
CA LEU A 798 -1.50 -5.32 34.09
C LEU A 798 -0.75 -5.60 32.78
N ASP A 799 -0.76 -4.66 31.84
CA ASP A 799 -0.02 -4.77 30.58
C ASP A 799 1.49 -4.78 30.81
N THR A 800 1.97 -4.05 31.82
CA THR A 800 3.37 -4.13 32.30
C THR A 800 3.73 -5.54 32.80
N ILE A 801 2.79 -6.23 33.46
CA ILE A 801 2.99 -7.60 33.95
C ILE A 801 2.99 -8.57 32.76
N ASP A 802 2.11 -8.35 31.78
CA ASP A 802 1.99 -9.17 30.58
C ASP A 802 3.23 -9.07 29.70
N LEU A 803 3.70 -7.84 29.44
CA LEU A 803 4.93 -7.57 28.70
C LEU A 803 6.15 -8.21 29.38
N ALA A 804 6.27 -8.10 30.70
CA ALA A 804 7.35 -8.75 31.45
C ALA A 804 7.28 -10.29 31.37
N LEU A 805 6.09 -10.88 31.26
CA LEU A 805 5.92 -12.32 31.07
C LEU A 805 6.20 -12.76 29.62
N GLN A 806 5.81 -11.97 28.63
CA GLN A 806 6.09 -12.23 27.21
C GLN A 806 7.58 -12.15 26.89
N GLN A 807 8.29 -11.15 27.46
CA GLN A 807 9.73 -10.99 27.28
C GLN A 807 10.56 -12.01 28.08
N SER A 808 9.96 -12.66 29.08
CA SER A 808 10.66 -13.63 29.92
C SER A 808 10.97 -14.94 29.18
N GLN A 809 12.22 -15.39 29.30
CA GLN A 809 12.68 -16.66 28.73
C GLN A 809 12.44 -17.82 29.70
N ASP A 810 12.61 -19.06 29.24
CA ASP A 810 12.47 -20.26 30.09
C ASP A 810 13.46 -20.31 31.26
N SER A 811 14.59 -19.59 31.14
CA SER A 811 15.56 -19.38 32.23
C SER A 811 15.05 -18.44 33.32
N ASP A 812 14.11 -17.54 32.99
CA ASP A 812 13.62 -16.49 33.88
C ASP A 812 12.36 -16.92 34.63
N ALA A 813 11.48 -17.67 33.96
CA ALA A 813 10.31 -18.31 34.56
C ALA A 813 9.92 -19.59 33.81
N THR A 814 9.68 -20.67 34.54
CA THR A 814 9.28 -21.94 33.91
C THR A 814 7.95 -21.81 33.14
N PRO A 815 7.76 -22.53 32.01
CA PRO A 815 6.53 -22.47 31.20
C PRO A 815 5.24 -22.68 32.00
N LYS A 816 5.26 -23.60 32.98
CA LYS A 816 4.11 -23.88 33.86
C LYS A 816 3.75 -22.71 34.78
N VAL A 817 4.73 -21.89 35.16
CA VAL A 817 4.49 -20.68 35.96
C VAL A 817 3.98 -19.57 35.04
N ARG A 818 4.59 -19.35 33.87
CA ARG A 818 4.13 -18.36 32.86
C ARG A 818 2.68 -18.60 32.46
N GLN A 819 2.31 -19.85 32.15
CA GLN A 819 0.94 -20.22 31.82
C GLN A 819 -0.07 -19.97 32.97
N LYS A 820 0.32 -20.25 34.21
CA LYS A 820 -0.56 -20.01 35.38
C LYS A 820 -0.76 -18.53 35.68
N LEU A 821 0.29 -17.72 35.52
CA LEU A 821 0.22 -16.27 35.71
C LEU A 821 -0.59 -15.63 34.58
N GLY A 822 -0.35 -16.01 33.32
CA GLY A 822 -1.11 -15.56 32.15
C GLY A 822 -2.61 -15.87 32.25
N LYS A 823 -2.99 -17.11 32.60
CA LYS A 823 -4.41 -17.47 32.81
C LYS A 823 -5.09 -16.62 33.90
N LEU A 824 -4.36 -16.27 34.97
CA LEU A 824 -4.90 -15.45 36.04
C LEU A 824 -5.03 -13.98 35.60
N LEU A 825 -4.09 -13.47 34.80
CA LEU A 825 -4.13 -12.12 34.23
C LEU A 825 -5.29 -11.96 33.24
N ALA A 826 -5.50 -12.94 32.35
CA ALA A 826 -6.62 -12.95 31.41
C ALA A 826 -7.98 -12.90 32.14
N ALA A 827 -8.16 -13.74 33.17
CA ALA A 827 -9.37 -13.73 34.00
C ALA A 827 -9.57 -12.38 34.75
N MET A 828 -8.47 -11.73 35.14
CA MET A 828 -8.52 -10.41 35.77
C MET A 828 -8.91 -9.30 34.78
N ARG A 829 -8.38 -9.31 33.55
CA ARG A 829 -8.75 -8.37 32.49
C ARG A 829 -10.25 -8.48 32.16
N ALA A 830 -10.76 -9.70 32.01
CA ALA A 830 -12.19 -9.94 31.81
C ALA A 830 -13.06 -9.36 32.96
N THR A 831 -12.61 -9.53 34.21
CA THR A 831 -13.32 -8.98 35.38
C THR A 831 -13.25 -7.45 35.44
N LEU A 832 -12.13 -6.85 34.99
CA LEU A 832 -11.94 -5.40 34.95
C LEU A 832 -12.75 -4.75 33.82
N GLY A 833 -12.82 -5.36 32.63
CA GLY A 833 -13.69 -4.90 31.55
C GLY A 833 -15.16 -4.90 31.97
N GLN A 834 -15.61 -5.94 32.70
CA GLN A 834 -16.95 -5.94 33.29
C GLN A 834 -17.16 -4.86 34.36
N ALA A 835 -16.11 -4.47 35.09
CA ALA A 835 -16.17 -3.40 36.10
C ALA A 835 -16.24 -2.02 35.44
N GLU A 836 -15.54 -1.84 34.33
CA GLU A 836 -15.52 -0.63 33.49
C GLU A 836 -16.86 -0.43 32.78
N ALA A 837 -17.40 -1.46 32.13
CA ALA A 837 -18.74 -1.43 31.53
C ALA A 837 -19.86 -1.17 32.57
N ALA A 838 -19.60 -1.49 33.85
CA ALA A 838 -20.53 -1.26 34.95
C ALA A 838 -20.35 0.08 35.67
N GLN A 839 -19.54 1.02 35.18
CA GLN A 839 -19.28 2.33 35.82
C GLN A 839 -20.55 3.12 36.17
N GLY A 840 -21.60 3.04 35.34
CA GLY A 840 -22.92 3.64 35.62
C GLY A 840 -23.67 3.03 36.81
N ASN A 841 -23.23 1.87 37.32
CA ASN A 841 -23.79 1.18 38.49
C ASN A 841 -22.70 0.99 39.57
N THR A 842 -22.54 2.00 40.42
CA THR A 842 -21.48 2.07 41.45
C THR A 842 -21.41 0.85 42.38
N LYS A 843 -22.55 0.21 42.69
CA LYS A 843 -22.60 -1.03 43.50
C LYS A 843 -22.01 -2.23 42.76
N ARG A 844 -22.35 -2.39 41.48
CA ARG A 844 -21.86 -3.48 40.62
C ARG A 844 -20.37 -3.28 40.32
N ALA A 845 -19.95 -2.08 39.93
CA ALA A 845 -18.55 -1.73 39.71
C ALA A 845 -17.68 -1.96 40.95
N THR A 846 -18.12 -1.51 42.14
CA THR A 846 -17.40 -1.71 43.40
C THR A 846 -17.24 -3.19 43.77
N LYS A 847 -18.26 -4.03 43.50
CA LYS A 847 -18.20 -5.48 43.74
C LYS A 847 -17.15 -6.14 42.84
N LEU A 848 -17.11 -5.76 41.57
CA LEU A 848 -16.18 -6.31 40.59
C LEU A 848 -14.73 -5.86 40.86
N LEU A 849 -14.51 -4.59 41.20
CA LEU A 849 -13.18 -4.09 41.61
C LEU A 849 -12.64 -4.82 42.86
N ARG A 850 -13.49 -5.16 43.83
CA ARG A 850 -13.09 -5.99 44.99
C ARG A 850 -12.71 -7.41 44.59
N ALA A 851 -13.38 -7.98 43.59
CA ALA A 851 -13.04 -9.29 43.05
C ALA A 851 -11.67 -9.23 42.34
N SER A 852 -11.44 -8.21 41.51
CA SER A 852 -10.14 -7.97 40.84
C SER A 852 -9.00 -7.80 41.84
N GLY A 853 -9.18 -7.03 42.92
CA GLY A 853 -8.17 -6.91 43.98
C GLY A 853 -7.89 -8.22 44.73
N LYS A 854 -8.88 -9.12 44.86
CA LYS A 854 -8.67 -10.46 45.44
C LYS A 854 -7.85 -11.35 44.50
N SER A 855 -8.13 -11.31 43.21
CA SER A 855 -7.36 -12.03 42.18
C SER A 855 -5.91 -11.52 42.12
N LEU A 856 -5.70 -10.23 42.31
CA LEU A 856 -4.37 -9.63 42.32
C LEU A 856 -3.52 -10.07 43.53
N ARG A 857 -4.14 -10.22 44.71
CA ARG A 857 -3.49 -10.86 45.88
C ARG A 857 -3.19 -12.35 45.65
N LYS A 858 -4.00 -13.04 44.85
CA LYS A 858 -3.72 -14.43 44.46
C LYS A 858 -2.51 -14.49 43.50
N LEU A 859 -2.40 -13.53 42.59
CA LEU A 859 -1.26 -13.38 41.67
C LEU A 859 0.04 -13.17 42.44
N THR A 860 0.09 -12.23 43.38
CA THR A 860 1.28 -11.99 44.22
C THR A 860 1.65 -13.19 45.08
N GLY A 861 0.66 -13.91 45.61
CA GLY A 861 0.89 -15.17 46.33
C GLY A 861 1.51 -16.27 45.45
N LEU A 862 1.10 -16.37 44.19
CA LEU A 862 1.68 -17.33 43.24
C LEU A 862 3.11 -16.95 42.85
N ILE A 863 3.39 -15.67 42.63
CA ILE A 863 4.75 -15.17 42.34
C ILE A 863 5.69 -15.51 43.51
N ALA A 864 5.28 -15.21 44.75
CA ALA A 864 6.07 -15.51 45.94
C ALA A 864 6.32 -17.02 46.12
N ALA A 865 5.31 -17.85 45.84
CA ALA A 865 5.44 -19.30 45.92
C ALA A 865 6.37 -19.87 44.84
N ALA A 866 6.34 -19.32 43.63
CA ALA A 866 7.23 -19.69 42.53
C ALA A 866 8.68 -19.25 42.82
N ALA A 867 8.88 -18.05 43.37
CA ALA A 867 10.20 -17.53 43.73
C ALA A 867 10.86 -18.39 44.82
N LYS A 868 10.10 -18.80 45.85
CA LYS A 868 10.58 -19.71 46.90
C LYS A 868 11.00 -21.09 46.37
N LYS A 869 10.48 -21.50 45.21
CA LYS A 869 10.78 -22.76 44.55
C LYS A 869 11.84 -22.63 43.44
N ASN A 870 12.46 -21.46 43.28
CA ASN A 870 13.38 -21.13 42.18
C ASN A 870 12.78 -21.39 40.78
N GLN A 871 11.46 -21.21 40.63
CA GLN A 871 10.77 -21.38 39.35
C GLN A 871 10.59 -20.07 38.58
N ILE A 872 10.99 -18.97 39.21
CA ILE A 872 11.07 -17.61 38.67
C ILE A 872 12.28 -16.92 39.31
N ILE A 873 13.06 -16.19 38.53
CA ILE A 873 14.23 -15.47 39.03
C ILE A 873 13.81 -14.26 39.88
N SER A 874 14.66 -13.86 40.82
CA SER A 874 14.35 -12.81 41.79
C SER A 874 14.09 -11.43 41.17
N SER A 875 14.76 -11.11 40.05
CA SER A 875 14.56 -9.85 39.31
C SER A 875 13.15 -9.77 38.72
N LEU A 876 12.75 -10.80 37.94
CA LEU A 876 11.42 -10.87 37.34
C LEU A 876 10.33 -10.98 38.42
N ALA A 877 10.53 -11.79 39.46
CA ALA A 877 9.58 -11.87 40.58
C ALA A 877 9.40 -10.52 41.29
N GLY A 878 10.48 -9.74 41.45
CA GLY A 878 10.44 -8.39 42.01
C GLY A 878 9.67 -7.42 41.14
N GLN A 879 9.91 -7.42 39.83
CA GLN A 879 9.19 -6.59 38.86
C GLN A 879 7.68 -6.88 38.84
N LEU A 880 7.29 -8.16 38.71
CA LEU A 880 5.88 -8.56 38.70
C LEU A 880 5.17 -8.23 40.02
N THR A 881 5.86 -8.38 41.15
CA THR A 881 5.30 -8.05 42.47
C THR A 881 5.09 -6.54 42.64
N SER A 882 6.03 -5.73 42.14
CA SER A 882 5.93 -4.26 42.19
C SER A 882 4.79 -3.75 41.30
N ALA A 883 4.70 -4.23 40.05
CA ALA A 883 3.62 -3.87 39.14
C ALA A 883 2.24 -4.29 39.69
N ALA A 884 2.16 -5.48 40.29
CA ALA A 884 0.95 -5.94 40.96
C ALA A 884 0.56 -5.05 42.16
N ALA A 885 1.53 -4.65 42.99
CA ALA A 885 1.25 -3.72 44.09
C ALA A 885 0.71 -2.37 43.57
N GLY A 886 1.28 -1.84 42.47
CA GLY A 886 0.80 -0.63 41.79
C GLY A 886 -0.63 -0.77 41.28
N ALA A 887 -0.95 -1.88 40.61
CA ALA A 887 -2.30 -2.17 40.14
C ALA A 887 -3.33 -2.27 41.28
N ASN A 888 -2.96 -2.86 42.43
CA ASN A 888 -3.85 -2.89 43.59
C ASN A 888 -4.13 -1.50 44.15
N THR A 889 -3.12 -0.63 44.21
CA THR A 889 -3.29 0.77 44.62
C THR A 889 -4.22 1.52 43.66
N ALA A 890 -4.06 1.34 42.34
CA ALA A 890 -4.94 1.96 41.34
C ALA A 890 -6.40 1.48 41.47
N ILE A 891 -6.62 0.18 41.71
CA ILE A 891 -7.95 -0.38 42.00
C ILE A 891 -8.57 0.28 43.24
N ASP A 892 -7.78 0.49 44.30
CA ASP A 892 -8.25 1.12 45.52
C ASP A 892 -8.62 2.60 45.29
N THR A 893 -7.86 3.32 44.45
CA THR A 893 -8.16 4.70 44.03
C THR A 893 -9.45 4.80 43.21
N VAL A 894 -9.64 3.95 42.19
CA VAL A 894 -10.87 3.92 41.38
C VAL A 894 -12.08 3.51 42.23
N ARG A 895 -11.88 2.61 43.19
CA ARG A 895 -12.95 2.24 44.12
C ARG A 895 -13.33 3.42 45.02
N ALA A 896 -12.37 4.22 45.47
CA ALA A 896 -12.62 5.38 46.31
C ALA A 896 -13.37 6.50 45.55
N SER A 897 -13.14 6.67 44.24
CA SER A 897 -13.88 7.64 43.43
C SER A 897 -15.31 7.20 43.08
N LEU A 898 -15.62 5.91 43.18
CA LEU A 898 -16.97 5.35 42.95
C LEU A 898 -17.85 5.31 44.22
N THR A 899 -17.28 5.64 45.38
CA THR A 899 -17.99 5.81 46.64
C THR A 899 -18.14 7.30 46.94
N PRO A 900 -19.37 7.85 47.05
CA PRO A 900 -19.57 9.26 47.39
C PRO A 900 -19.10 9.61 48.80
#